data_AF-A0A2D5E9F3-F1
#
_entry.id   AF-A0A2D5E9F3-F1
#
_cell.length_a   1.000
_cell.length_b   1.000
_cell.length_c   1.000
_cell.angle_alpha   90.00
_cell.angle_beta   90.00
_cell.angle_gamma   90.00
#
_symmetry.space_group_name_H-M   'P 1'
#
loop_
_entity.id
_entity.type
_entity.pdbx_description
1 polymer ?
#
loop_
_entity_poly.entity_id
_entity_poly.type
_entity_poly.pdbx_seq_one_letter_code
_entity_poly.pdbx_strand_id
1 'polypeptide(L)'
;MTDPTRSSLPVLGAAIIFMSGAQAFAQNGDRAGELQRDLPEAWRLPPSPPLSPEESKAAFSLQPGHRIELVASEPMIGDPVQAVFDASGDLWVCEMRGYMPDADGHGEEAPIGRIVRLRDLDGDGTMDASTVFLDQMVLPRAIAPAFDGLLVVEPPNLLYCRDLDGDGRADHAQVLVAGFKGIGNPEHAGNGLRYGIDNWYETSQHHQSFRFHRREDGSLDVETRRVPGHGQWGVARDDQGRLFYSPNSDPLIHDSFPKHYAARNPEAGGLPGVPRRAARDRSTWPVRPNPGVNRGYQSRTLREDGTLQSFTAACGPEIFRGTSIRDAVGDAFVCETAGNLVKRYELNDQDGVPVATPTYEREEFLASTDERFRPVNLLTGPDGALYVVDFGRGVVQHRIYMTTWLRKQVEDRGLAAPVGLGRIWRIVDEDAPAVVPRRDLAALDDAALVTLLRDEDNGAVRDVAQRLLVEREAISVENGLRDLVLDSDLPVARRLQAMWTLEGIDRVDSSLIASAAGDDDPLIREHAARVAESLPPHLAVGILEDLSQDGQPRVRMQAVLSIGSLPSAEALPALDGVLARDAADAGIRKAVLAGIAGREIQMLRVQGDPVRNGWLGRGGAAQRQVLTEMIDAMLQRRGSDGATALLALATEWSENSIGSSLIIIDRVSARTKPDSKKPRRMDLRGEPVGWSAVLSAGPGDCDPRITSAARKIDPTLAWPGRPGIEQLVDYDTSSAGLISRGRSLFAHCMTCHQANGRGLPPVYPPLDESPFVTGSPERLARILMHGLQGRIEVHGRIYDQSMPAAPFRKDADLAAIMTYVRQAWNNDADPVTPEFVAEVRKATSDRRQPWSPRELDAWADETP
;
A
#
# COMPACT_ATOMS: atom_id res chain seq x y z
N MET A 1 -31.55 -78.63 -35.71
CA MET A 1 -32.10 -78.67 -34.33
C MET A 1 -31.50 -77.47 -33.61
N THR A 2 -32.16 -76.31 -33.67
CA THR A 2 -33.14 -75.71 -32.73
C THR A 2 -32.49 -74.55 -31.96
N ASP A 3 -32.85 -73.33 -32.37
CA ASP A 3 -32.89 -72.06 -31.59
C ASP A 3 -34.05 -72.15 -30.53
N PRO A 4 -34.24 -71.30 -29.47
CA PRO A 4 -33.84 -69.90 -29.35
C PRO A 4 -33.54 -69.23 -27.95
N THR A 5 -32.98 -68.00 -28.05
CA THR A 5 -33.26 -66.72 -27.30
C THR A 5 -32.71 -66.33 -25.90
N ARG A 6 -32.06 -65.13 -25.91
CA ARG A 6 -32.08 -63.94 -24.97
C ARG A 6 -31.47 -64.07 -23.55
N SER A 7 -30.78 -63.09 -22.95
CA SER A 7 -30.39 -61.70 -23.32
C SER A 7 -29.45 -61.03 -22.28
N SER A 8 -28.51 -60.19 -22.78
CA SER A 8 -27.95 -58.90 -22.28
C SER A 8 -27.32 -58.75 -20.88
N LEU A 9 -26.21 -58.02 -20.64
CA LEU A 9 -25.12 -57.35 -21.39
C LEU A 9 -24.04 -57.00 -20.31
N PRO A 10 -22.72 -57.05 -20.57
CA PRO A 10 -21.70 -56.93 -19.53
C PRO A 10 -21.07 -55.53 -19.39
N VAL A 11 -20.49 -55.32 -18.21
CA VAL A 11 -19.71 -54.17 -17.72
C VAL A 11 -18.59 -53.81 -18.70
N LEU A 12 -18.58 -52.54 -19.16
CA LEU A 12 -17.49 -51.97 -19.95
C LEU A 12 -16.50 -51.26 -19.01
N GLY A 13 -15.25 -51.74 -18.98
CA GLY A 13 -14.14 -51.03 -18.35
C GLY A 13 -13.79 -49.78 -19.16
N ALA A 14 -13.83 -48.62 -18.50
CA ALA A 14 -13.36 -47.35 -19.06
C ALA A 14 -11.93 -47.11 -18.60
N ALA A 15 -11.00 -47.07 -19.57
CA ALA A 15 -9.67 -46.53 -19.39
C ALA A 15 -9.77 -45.06 -18.95
N ILE A 16 -9.24 -44.74 -17.77
CA ILE A 16 -9.08 -43.36 -17.31
C ILE A 16 -7.86 -42.80 -18.03
N ILE A 17 -8.14 -42.01 -19.06
CA ILE A 17 -7.20 -41.12 -19.72
C ILE A 17 -6.76 -40.09 -18.68
N PHE A 18 -5.47 -40.08 -18.33
CA PHE A 18 -4.85 -38.97 -17.61
C PHE A 18 -4.91 -37.72 -18.50
N MET A 19 -5.97 -36.92 -18.35
CA MET A 19 -5.93 -35.53 -18.79
C MET A 19 -5.06 -34.78 -17.79
N SER A 20 -3.81 -34.50 -18.18
CA SER A 20 -3.03 -33.41 -17.60
C SER A 20 -3.79 -32.11 -17.87
N GLY A 21 -4.65 -31.72 -16.93
CA GLY A 21 -5.27 -30.41 -16.94
C GLY A 21 -4.19 -29.37 -16.69
N ALA A 22 -3.61 -28.83 -17.77
CA ALA A 22 -3.05 -27.49 -17.72
C ALA A 22 -4.19 -26.59 -17.20
N GLN A 23 -4.04 -26.04 -16.00
CA GLN A 23 -4.91 -24.96 -15.56
C GLN A 23 -4.63 -23.77 -16.49
N ALA A 24 -5.36 -23.72 -17.60
CA ALA A 24 -5.49 -22.50 -18.39
C ALA A 24 -6.16 -21.47 -17.47
N PHE A 25 -5.39 -20.50 -16.99
CA PHE A 25 -5.97 -19.28 -16.43
C PHE A 25 -6.77 -18.61 -17.55
N ALA A 26 -8.09 -18.77 -17.52
CA ALA A 26 -8.97 -18.23 -18.54
C ALA A 26 -8.84 -16.71 -18.63
N GLN A 27 -8.82 -16.20 -19.87
CA GLN A 27 -8.91 -14.78 -20.19
C GLN A 27 -10.18 -14.19 -19.56
N ASN A 28 -10.03 -13.35 -18.53
CA ASN A 28 -11.14 -12.77 -17.77
C ASN A 28 -11.42 -11.30 -18.15
N GLY A 29 -10.81 -10.79 -19.23
CA GLY A 29 -11.03 -9.42 -19.71
C GLY A 29 -12.43 -9.19 -20.29
N ASP A 30 -13.02 -10.23 -20.88
CA ASP A 30 -14.34 -10.19 -21.50
C ASP A 30 -15.45 -10.22 -20.45
N ARG A 31 -16.43 -9.33 -20.60
CA ARG A 31 -17.63 -9.31 -19.75
C ARG A 31 -18.78 -10.01 -20.45
N ALA A 32 -19.48 -10.88 -19.71
CA ALA A 32 -20.63 -11.61 -20.22
C ALA A 32 -21.68 -10.63 -20.79
N GLY A 33 -22.06 -10.84 -22.05
CA GLY A 33 -23.07 -10.03 -22.75
C GLY A 33 -22.53 -8.77 -23.46
N GLU A 34 -21.23 -8.46 -23.38
CA GLU A 34 -20.65 -7.36 -24.16
C GLU A 34 -20.35 -7.79 -25.59
N LEU A 35 -20.99 -7.14 -26.57
CA LEU A 35 -20.71 -7.35 -27.99
C LEU A 35 -19.43 -6.59 -28.38
N GLN A 36 -18.35 -7.32 -28.66
CA GLN A 36 -17.09 -6.78 -29.17
C GLN A 36 -17.15 -6.72 -30.69
N ARG A 37 -17.62 -5.58 -31.21
CA ARG A 37 -17.74 -5.36 -32.66
C ARG A 37 -16.37 -5.34 -33.31
N ASP A 38 -16.31 -5.69 -34.60
CA ASP A 38 -15.09 -5.52 -35.40
C ASP A 38 -14.73 -4.04 -35.57
N LEU A 39 -13.44 -3.80 -35.83
CA LEU A 39 -12.94 -2.48 -36.19
C LEU A 39 -13.70 -1.92 -37.41
N PRO A 40 -14.20 -0.67 -37.33
CA PRO A 40 -14.51 0.10 -38.52
C PRO A 40 -13.31 0.05 -39.49
N GLU A 41 -13.60 -0.08 -40.80
CA GLU A 41 -12.54 -0.20 -41.81
C GLU A 41 -11.56 0.97 -41.77
N ALA A 42 -12.05 2.18 -41.46
CA ALA A 42 -11.25 3.39 -41.30
C ALA A 42 -10.22 3.34 -40.14
N TRP A 43 -10.37 2.41 -39.18
CA TRP A 43 -9.47 2.27 -38.04
C TRP A 43 -8.49 1.11 -38.21
N ARG A 44 -8.51 0.41 -39.34
CA ARG A 44 -7.55 -0.67 -39.62
C ARG A 44 -6.18 -0.07 -39.88
N LEU A 45 -5.25 -0.42 -39.01
CA LEU A 45 -3.86 0.03 -39.08
C LEU A 45 -3.00 -1.08 -39.68
N PRO A 46 -1.91 -0.72 -40.40
CA PRO A 46 -0.92 -1.70 -40.83
C PRO A 46 -0.22 -2.33 -39.61
N PRO A 47 0.57 -3.40 -39.80
CA PRO A 47 1.48 -3.90 -38.78
C PRO A 47 2.36 -2.79 -38.20
N SER A 48 2.73 -2.92 -36.93
CA SER A 48 3.62 -1.98 -36.24
C SER A 48 5.01 -2.62 -36.07
N PRO A 49 5.91 -2.47 -37.06
CA PRO A 49 7.28 -2.97 -36.94
C PRO A 49 8.03 -2.21 -35.82
N PRO A 50 9.05 -2.83 -35.20
CA PRO A 50 9.94 -2.12 -34.29
C PRO A 50 10.73 -1.04 -35.05
N LEU A 51 10.82 0.15 -34.45
CA LEU A 51 11.62 1.27 -34.97
C LEU A 51 12.99 1.33 -34.28
N SER A 52 14.01 1.85 -34.95
CA SER A 52 15.26 2.23 -34.28
C SER A 52 15.02 3.38 -33.30
N PRO A 53 15.96 3.65 -32.37
CA PRO A 53 15.89 4.84 -31.52
C PRO A 53 15.73 6.14 -32.32
N GLU A 54 16.47 6.32 -33.41
CA GLU A 54 16.39 7.51 -34.28
C GLU A 54 15.04 7.62 -35.00
N GLU A 55 14.52 6.51 -35.50
CA GLU A 55 13.21 6.46 -36.16
C GLU A 55 12.07 6.76 -35.16
N SER A 56 12.15 6.22 -33.94
CA SER A 56 11.19 6.49 -32.88
C SER A 56 11.26 7.94 -32.41
N LYS A 57 12.47 8.52 -32.31
CA LYS A 57 12.66 9.95 -32.06
C LYS A 57 11.98 10.81 -33.12
N ALA A 58 12.12 10.44 -34.39
CA ALA A 58 11.48 11.14 -35.50
C ALA A 58 9.94 10.97 -35.51
N ALA A 59 9.41 9.95 -34.85
CA ALA A 59 7.98 9.69 -34.72
C ALA A 59 7.29 10.55 -33.64
N PHE A 60 8.06 11.28 -32.82
CA PHE A 60 7.54 12.14 -31.75
C PHE A 60 7.00 13.47 -32.27
N SER A 61 5.87 13.88 -31.69
CA SER A 61 5.32 15.22 -31.72
C SER A 61 5.48 15.81 -30.32
N LEU A 62 6.41 16.75 -30.16
CA LEU A 62 6.69 17.46 -28.92
C LEU A 62 6.21 18.92 -29.08
N GLN A 63 5.76 19.52 -27.98
CA GLN A 63 5.36 20.93 -27.99
C GLN A 63 6.54 21.84 -28.43
N PRO A 64 6.28 22.91 -29.21
CA PRO A 64 7.32 23.80 -29.71
C PRO A 64 8.15 24.45 -28.60
N GLY A 65 9.42 24.71 -28.87
CA GLY A 65 10.34 25.33 -27.91
C GLY A 65 11.06 24.34 -26.99
N HIS A 66 10.81 23.04 -27.16
CA HIS A 66 11.50 21.97 -26.47
C HIS A 66 12.19 21.01 -27.44
N ARG A 67 13.20 20.30 -26.95
CA ARG A 67 13.85 19.20 -27.68
C ARG A 67 13.88 17.95 -26.82
N ILE A 68 13.90 16.81 -27.50
CA ILE A 68 14.03 15.49 -26.89
C ILE A 68 15.35 14.83 -27.31
N GLU A 69 16.01 14.19 -26.37
CA GLU A 69 17.33 13.56 -26.51
C GLU A 69 17.28 12.12 -26.02
N LEU A 70 18.05 11.24 -26.66
CA LEU A 70 18.16 9.84 -26.24
C LEU A 70 19.22 9.75 -25.14
N VAL A 71 18.88 9.11 -24.02
CA VAL A 71 19.79 8.93 -22.88
C VAL A 71 20.34 7.51 -22.85
N ALA A 72 19.47 6.52 -23.07
CA ALA A 72 19.83 5.11 -23.11
C ALA A 72 18.83 4.33 -23.96
N SER A 73 19.28 3.27 -24.63
CA SER A 73 18.46 2.36 -25.43
C SER A 73 18.97 0.93 -25.35
N GLU A 74 18.27 0.02 -26.03
CA GLU A 74 18.76 -1.32 -26.31
C GLU A 74 20.13 -1.30 -27.04
N PRO A 75 21.06 -2.25 -26.75
CA PRO A 75 20.94 -3.36 -25.80
C PRO A 75 21.38 -3.03 -24.35
N MET A 76 21.75 -1.77 -24.05
CA MET A 76 22.19 -1.34 -22.71
C MET A 76 21.09 -1.56 -21.66
N ILE A 77 19.85 -1.29 -22.04
CA ILE A 77 18.60 -1.59 -21.32
C ILE A 77 17.66 -2.40 -22.21
N GLY A 78 16.59 -2.97 -21.63
CA GLY A 78 15.62 -3.81 -22.33
C GLY A 78 14.18 -3.41 -22.04
N ASP A 79 13.67 -3.67 -20.83
CA ASP A 79 12.24 -3.48 -20.49
C ASP A 79 12.09 -2.60 -19.23
N PRO A 80 12.48 -1.31 -19.28
CA PRO A 80 12.55 -0.44 -18.12
C PRO A 80 11.16 -0.01 -17.65
N VAL A 81 10.91 -0.10 -16.34
CA VAL A 81 9.63 0.31 -15.74
C VAL A 81 9.77 1.44 -14.72
N GLN A 82 11.00 1.66 -14.23
CA GLN A 82 11.37 2.81 -13.41
C GLN A 82 12.87 3.10 -13.59
N ALA A 83 13.25 4.36 -13.45
CA ALA A 83 14.63 4.79 -13.31
C ALA A 83 14.76 5.83 -12.18
N VAL A 84 15.95 5.97 -11.60
CA VAL A 84 16.30 6.92 -10.52
C VAL A 84 17.78 7.28 -10.59
N PHE A 85 18.13 8.54 -10.33
CA PHE A 85 19.53 8.95 -10.17
C PHE A 85 20.00 8.75 -8.74
N ASP A 86 21.24 8.31 -8.56
CA ASP A 86 21.90 8.31 -7.24
C ASP A 86 22.61 9.65 -6.94
N ALA A 87 23.18 9.74 -5.74
CA ALA A 87 23.89 10.92 -5.29
C ALA A 87 25.19 11.19 -6.06
N SER A 88 25.77 10.18 -6.69
CA SER A 88 26.95 10.35 -7.53
C SER A 88 26.58 10.84 -8.93
N GLY A 89 25.32 10.70 -9.35
CA GLY A 89 24.80 11.04 -10.67
C GLY A 89 24.71 9.86 -11.64
N ASP A 90 24.86 8.61 -11.17
CA ASP A 90 24.61 7.42 -11.99
C ASP A 90 23.11 7.17 -12.11
N LEU A 91 22.67 6.65 -13.27
CA LEU A 91 21.27 6.35 -13.54
C LEU A 91 20.98 4.87 -13.32
N TRP A 92 20.11 4.57 -12.35
CA TRP A 92 19.68 3.21 -12.03
C TRP A 92 18.36 2.89 -12.72
N VAL A 93 18.24 1.71 -13.31
CA VAL A 93 17.08 1.30 -14.12
C VAL A 93 16.57 -0.07 -13.66
N CYS A 94 15.29 -0.13 -13.33
CA CYS A 94 14.57 -1.36 -12.99
C CYS A 94 13.91 -1.94 -14.24
N GLU A 95 14.29 -3.17 -14.63
CA GLU A 95 13.79 -3.83 -15.84
C GLU A 95 12.85 -5.01 -15.52
N MET A 96 11.60 -4.91 -15.98
CA MET A 96 10.55 -5.91 -15.77
C MET A 96 10.44 -6.89 -16.97
N ARG A 97 11.58 -7.46 -17.37
CA ARG A 97 11.74 -8.30 -18.59
C ARG A 97 10.77 -9.47 -18.69
N GLY A 98 10.42 -10.05 -17.54
CA GLY A 98 9.48 -11.16 -17.44
C GLY A 98 8.04 -10.78 -17.78
N TYR A 99 7.65 -9.51 -17.84
CA TYR A 99 6.25 -9.11 -18.03
C TYR A 99 5.76 -9.36 -19.46
N MET A 100 4.58 -9.98 -19.61
CA MET A 100 3.88 -10.22 -20.89
C MET A 100 4.82 -10.58 -22.07
N PRO A 101 5.69 -11.62 -21.96
CA PRO A 101 6.61 -12.06 -23.02
C PRO A 101 5.88 -12.41 -24.32
N ASP A 102 4.64 -12.86 -24.20
CA ASP A 102 3.68 -12.99 -25.28
C ASP A 102 2.29 -12.51 -24.81
N ALA A 103 1.29 -12.57 -25.69
CA ALA A 103 -0.09 -12.16 -25.39
C ALA A 103 -0.76 -13.00 -24.29
N ASP A 104 -0.22 -14.18 -23.97
CA ASP A 104 -0.74 -15.09 -22.94
C ASP A 104 0.06 -15.01 -21.63
N GLY A 105 1.12 -14.20 -21.60
CA GLY A 105 2.03 -14.05 -20.48
C GLY A 105 2.77 -15.34 -20.12
N HIS A 106 3.10 -16.23 -21.06
CA HIS A 106 3.79 -17.47 -20.70
C HIS A 106 5.19 -17.20 -20.11
N GLY A 107 5.46 -17.71 -18.92
CA GLY A 107 6.80 -17.59 -18.30
C GLY A 107 7.04 -16.28 -17.56
N GLU A 108 6.00 -15.53 -17.18
CA GLU A 108 6.15 -14.29 -16.38
C GLU A 108 6.81 -14.49 -15.01
N GLU A 109 6.79 -15.72 -14.49
CA GLU A 109 7.46 -16.09 -13.24
C GLU A 109 8.95 -16.43 -13.43
N ALA A 110 9.46 -16.38 -14.66
CA ALA A 110 10.88 -16.61 -14.93
C ALA A 110 11.73 -15.49 -14.29
N PRO A 111 12.82 -15.84 -13.59
CA PRO A 111 13.72 -14.88 -12.95
C PRO A 111 14.63 -14.23 -13.99
N ILE A 112 14.08 -13.36 -14.83
CA ILE A 112 14.82 -12.69 -15.92
C ILE A 112 14.81 -11.17 -15.80
N GLY A 113 14.10 -10.63 -14.82
CA GLY A 113 14.19 -9.21 -14.44
C GLY A 113 15.54 -8.87 -13.86
N ARG A 114 15.92 -7.60 -13.94
CA ARG A 114 17.21 -7.10 -13.43
C ARG A 114 17.17 -5.62 -13.11
N ILE A 115 18.18 -5.17 -12.39
CA ILE A 115 18.50 -3.77 -12.14
C ILE A 115 19.86 -3.48 -12.75
N VAL A 116 19.94 -2.40 -13.53
CA VAL A 116 21.21 -1.95 -14.14
C VAL A 116 21.56 -0.54 -13.66
N ARG A 117 22.86 -0.31 -13.49
CA ARG A 117 23.46 1.01 -13.24
C ARG A 117 24.11 1.50 -14.52
N LEU A 118 23.69 2.67 -14.98
CA LEU A 118 24.17 3.33 -16.18
C LEU A 118 25.05 4.53 -15.83
N ARG A 119 26.12 4.75 -16.59
CA ARG A 119 27.05 5.85 -16.39
C ARG A 119 27.32 6.59 -17.69
N ASP A 120 27.19 7.90 -17.61
CA ASP A 120 27.73 8.86 -18.55
C ASP A 120 29.19 9.12 -18.18
N LEU A 121 30.12 8.75 -19.07
CA LEU A 121 31.57 8.78 -18.86
C LEU A 121 32.23 10.03 -19.46
N ASP A 122 31.60 10.68 -20.42
CA ASP A 122 32.13 11.89 -21.08
C ASP A 122 31.36 13.18 -20.76
N GLY A 123 30.24 13.04 -20.04
CA GLY A 123 29.41 14.13 -19.55
C GLY A 123 28.47 14.69 -20.61
N ASP A 124 28.21 13.99 -21.72
CA ASP A 124 27.37 14.51 -22.81
C ASP A 124 25.85 14.36 -22.57
N GLY A 125 25.45 13.68 -21.47
CA GLY A 125 24.07 13.40 -21.12
C GLY A 125 23.54 12.04 -21.63
N THR A 126 24.32 11.34 -22.46
CA THR A 126 24.08 9.98 -22.95
C THR A 126 24.82 8.99 -22.04
N MET A 127 24.23 7.83 -21.79
CA MET A 127 24.89 6.78 -21.00
C MET A 127 25.82 5.94 -21.87
N ASP A 128 27.07 5.77 -21.43
CA ASP A 128 28.12 5.03 -22.16
C ASP A 128 28.35 3.62 -21.62
N ALA A 129 28.11 3.41 -20.32
CA ALA A 129 28.41 2.16 -19.65
C ALA A 129 27.19 1.60 -18.91
N SER A 130 27.05 0.27 -18.95
CA SER A 130 26.00 -0.49 -18.27
C SER A 130 26.60 -1.55 -17.38
N THR A 131 26.21 -1.58 -16.11
CA THR A 131 26.58 -2.64 -15.17
C THR A 131 25.30 -3.27 -14.63
N VAL A 132 25.16 -4.59 -14.74
CA VAL A 132 24.07 -5.33 -14.08
C VAL A 132 24.40 -5.40 -12.60
N PHE A 133 23.63 -4.70 -11.77
CA PHE A 133 23.84 -4.66 -10.33
C PHE A 133 23.17 -5.84 -9.63
N LEU A 134 21.94 -6.17 -10.02
CA LEU A 134 21.17 -7.29 -9.50
C LEU A 134 20.37 -7.93 -10.64
N ASP A 135 20.33 -9.26 -10.71
CA ASP A 135 19.58 -10.01 -11.72
C ASP A 135 18.82 -11.18 -11.11
N GLN A 136 18.31 -12.08 -11.96
CA GLN A 136 17.48 -13.22 -11.57
C GLN A 136 16.21 -12.81 -10.80
N MET A 137 15.64 -11.67 -11.16
CA MET A 137 14.47 -11.11 -10.46
C MET A 137 13.15 -11.50 -11.12
N VAL A 138 12.10 -11.67 -10.33
CA VAL A 138 10.74 -11.94 -10.81
C VAL A 138 9.88 -10.69 -10.70
N LEU A 139 9.62 -10.06 -11.86
CA LEU A 139 8.79 -8.87 -12.00
C LEU A 139 9.12 -7.74 -10.98
N PRO A 140 10.39 -7.27 -10.92
CA PRO A 140 10.76 -6.15 -10.06
C PRO A 140 10.02 -4.88 -10.48
N ARG A 141 9.69 -4.02 -9.51
CA ARG A 141 8.73 -2.92 -9.71
C ARG A 141 9.26 -1.55 -9.38
N ALA A 142 10.09 -1.45 -8.35
CA ALA A 142 10.56 -0.16 -7.90
C ALA A 142 11.95 -0.24 -7.27
N ILE A 143 12.69 0.87 -7.38
CA ILE A 143 14.03 1.07 -6.84
C ILE A 143 14.16 2.48 -6.24
N ALA A 144 15.00 2.62 -5.22
CA ALA A 144 15.42 3.92 -4.69
C ALA A 144 16.80 3.83 -4.02
N PRO A 145 17.73 4.75 -4.28
CA PRO A 145 18.98 4.83 -3.54
C PRO A 145 18.72 5.09 -2.05
N ALA A 146 19.44 4.37 -1.19
CA ALA A 146 19.37 4.54 0.26
C ALA A 146 20.71 4.17 0.88
N PHE A 147 21.27 5.06 1.69
CA PHE A 147 22.59 4.94 2.30
C PHE A 147 23.64 4.56 1.23
N ASP A 148 24.36 3.46 1.44
CA ASP A 148 25.35 2.89 0.53
C ASP A 148 24.80 1.74 -0.35
N GLY A 149 23.49 1.69 -0.56
CA GLY A 149 22.88 0.64 -1.37
C GLY A 149 21.59 1.08 -2.06
N LEU A 150 20.77 0.08 -2.41
CA LEU A 150 19.55 0.27 -3.19
C LEU A 150 18.38 -0.47 -2.52
N LEU A 151 17.29 0.26 -2.29
CA LEU A 151 16.00 -0.34 -1.95
C LEU A 151 15.37 -0.91 -3.22
N VAL A 152 14.80 -2.11 -3.13
CA VAL A 152 14.23 -2.82 -4.28
C VAL A 152 12.90 -3.46 -3.91
N VAL A 153 11.84 -3.14 -4.65
CA VAL A 153 10.56 -3.84 -4.58
C VAL A 153 10.56 -4.96 -5.62
N GLU A 154 10.74 -6.18 -5.13
CA GLU A 154 10.57 -7.43 -5.88
C GLU A 154 9.54 -8.28 -5.11
N PRO A 155 8.29 -8.39 -5.60
CA PRO A 155 7.28 -9.14 -4.87
C PRO A 155 7.73 -10.57 -4.50
N PRO A 156 7.57 -11.00 -3.23
CA PRO A 156 6.72 -10.38 -2.21
C PRO A 156 7.42 -9.40 -1.26
N ASN A 157 8.63 -8.97 -1.58
CA ASN A 157 9.54 -8.31 -0.63
C ASN A 157 9.91 -6.88 -1.03
N LEU A 158 10.22 -6.09 -0.01
CA LEU A 158 11.10 -4.94 -0.08
C LEU A 158 12.47 -5.37 0.42
N LEU A 159 13.47 -5.21 -0.44
CA LEU A 159 14.86 -5.60 -0.19
C LEU A 159 15.74 -4.35 -0.03
N TYR A 160 16.84 -4.52 0.69
CA TYR A 160 17.98 -3.61 0.67
C TYR A 160 19.21 -4.35 0.15
N CYS A 161 19.71 -3.93 -1.00
CA CYS A 161 20.79 -4.58 -1.73
C CYS A 161 22.04 -3.69 -1.71
N ARG A 162 23.20 -4.29 -1.46
CA ARG A 162 24.49 -3.59 -1.32
C ARG A 162 25.58 -4.31 -2.09
N ASP A 163 26.56 -3.53 -2.51
CA ASP A 163 27.84 -3.95 -3.09
C ASP A 163 28.92 -3.70 -2.02
N LEU A 164 29.38 -4.76 -1.34
CA LEU A 164 30.33 -4.65 -0.23
C LEU A 164 31.78 -4.79 -0.67
N ASP A 165 32.05 -5.39 -1.84
CA ASP A 165 33.39 -5.58 -2.39
C ASP A 165 33.80 -4.54 -3.43
N GLY A 166 32.86 -3.71 -3.90
CA GLY A 166 33.08 -2.58 -4.81
C GLY A 166 33.18 -2.98 -6.29
N ASP A 167 32.75 -4.19 -6.67
CA ASP A 167 32.79 -4.65 -8.07
C ASP A 167 31.66 -4.09 -8.95
N GLY A 168 30.71 -3.36 -8.36
CA GLY A 168 29.54 -2.80 -9.02
C GLY A 168 28.32 -3.72 -9.04
N ARG A 169 28.34 -4.84 -8.32
CA ARG A 169 27.24 -5.81 -8.21
C ARG A 169 26.83 -6.00 -6.76
N ALA A 170 25.55 -6.30 -6.56
CA ALA A 170 25.04 -6.62 -5.25
C ALA A 170 25.56 -8.01 -4.80
N ASP A 171 26.30 -8.05 -3.70
CA ASP A 171 26.77 -9.26 -3.04
C ASP A 171 26.03 -9.54 -1.72
N HIS A 172 25.21 -8.58 -1.28
CA HIS A 172 24.41 -8.66 -0.07
C HIS A 172 22.98 -8.18 -0.29
N ALA A 173 22.00 -8.91 0.26
CA ALA A 173 20.59 -8.55 0.24
C ALA A 173 19.91 -8.83 1.59
N GLN A 174 19.24 -7.81 2.13
CA GLN A 174 18.43 -7.89 3.35
C GLN A 174 16.95 -7.77 2.99
N VAL A 175 16.11 -8.68 3.49
CA VAL A 175 14.64 -8.53 3.43
C VAL A 175 14.21 -7.58 4.54
N LEU A 176 13.66 -6.43 4.17
CA LEU A 176 13.17 -5.41 5.11
C LEU A 176 11.71 -5.65 5.47
N VAL A 177 10.86 -5.82 4.46
CA VAL A 177 9.41 -5.99 4.62
C VAL A 177 8.92 -7.04 3.63
N ALA A 178 8.01 -7.90 4.06
CA ALA A 178 7.26 -8.82 3.20
C ALA A 178 5.80 -8.38 3.07
N GLY A 179 5.10 -8.87 2.05
CA GLY A 179 3.66 -8.60 1.86
C GLY A 179 3.32 -7.78 0.61
N PHE A 180 4.33 -7.44 -0.19
CA PHE A 180 4.10 -6.92 -1.53
C PHE A 180 3.42 -8.01 -2.37
N LYS A 181 2.30 -7.68 -2.98
CA LYS A 181 1.64 -8.58 -3.95
C LYS A 181 2.25 -8.33 -5.33
N GLY A 182 1.91 -9.16 -6.32
CA GLY A 182 2.19 -8.83 -7.72
C GLY A 182 2.64 -9.95 -8.63
N ILE A 183 2.95 -11.15 -8.11
CA ILE A 183 3.27 -12.31 -8.95
C ILE A 183 2.02 -12.74 -9.75
N GLY A 184 0.91 -13.02 -9.06
CA GLY A 184 -0.32 -13.47 -9.71
C GLY A 184 -1.16 -12.36 -10.35
N ASN A 185 -0.97 -11.09 -9.99
CA ASN A 185 -1.63 -9.96 -10.64
C ASN A 185 -0.71 -8.73 -10.59
N PRO A 186 0.05 -8.49 -11.66
CA PRO A 186 0.96 -7.37 -11.74
C PRO A 186 0.32 -5.99 -11.73
N GLU A 187 -0.92 -5.83 -12.18
CA GLU A 187 -1.51 -4.49 -12.36
C GLU A 187 -1.96 -3.84 -11.05
N HIS A 188 -2.20 -4.64 -9.99
CA HIS A 188 -2.69 -4.15 -8.69
C HIS A 188 -1.72 -4.49 -7.56
N ALA A 189 -0.45 -4.21 -7.81
CA ALA A 189 0.67 -4.54 -6.94
C ALA A 189 1.38 -3.28 -6.43
N GLY A 190 1.88 -3.37 -5.19
CA GLY A 190 2.66 -2.29 -4.57
C GLY A 190 3.91 -1.97 -5.39
N ASN A 191 4.14 -0.68 -5.61
CA ASN A 191 5.31 -0.13 -6.31
C ASN A 191 5.62 1.26 -5.74
N GLY A 192 6.56 1.98 -6.36
CA GLY A 192 6.99 3.29 -5.91
C GLY A 192 7.82 3.25 -4.62
N LEU A 193 8.82 4.12 -4.57
CA LEU A 193 9.70 4.34 -3.41
C LEU A 193 10.14 5.81 -3.40
N ARG A 194 9.18 6.75 -3.44
CA ARG A 194 9.52 8.19 -3.48
C ARG A 194 9.92 8.66 -2.09
N TYR A 195 11.12 9.23 -1.96
CA TYR A 195 11.54 9.86 -0.71
C TYR A 195 10.68 11.10 -0.42
N GLY A 196 9.98 11.06 0.71
CA GLY A 196 9.10 12.11 1.21
C GLY A 196 9.89 13.23 1.88
N ILE A 197 9.30 14.42 1.95
CA ILE A 197 9.92 15.54 2.70
C ILE A 197 10.10 15.19 4.17
N ASP A 198 9.25 14.29 4.69
CA ASP A 198 9.25 13.84 6.09
C ASP A 198 10.18 12.64 6.34
N ASN A 199 11.12 12.38 5.43
CA ASN A 199 12.09 11.28 5.54
C ASN A 199 11.48 9.87 5.43
N TRP A 200 10.21 9.77 5.01
CA TRP A 200 9.53 8.50 4.73
C TRP A 200 9.56 8.17 3.23
N TYR A 201 9.83 6.91 2.89
CA TYR A 201 9.67 6.37 1.55
C TYR A 201 8.20 5.99 1.30
N GLU A 202 7.63 6.62 0.28
CA GLU A 202 6.23 6.52 -0.07
C GLU A 202 5.99 5.56 -1.23
N THR A 203 4.95 4.75 -1.07
CA THR A 203 4.54 3.73 -2.03
C THR A 203 3.23 4.08 -2.73
N SER A 204 3.06 3.52 -3.93
CA SER A 204 1.81 3.45 -4.70
C SER A 204 1.22 2.04 -4.59
N GLN A 205 -0.10 1.93 -4.52
CA GLN A 205 -0.85 0.66 -4.46
C GLN A 205 -0.40 -0.29 -3.33
N HIS A 206 0.11 0.25 -2.23
CA HIS A 206 0.55 -0.48 -1.03
C HIS A 206 0.06 0.21 0.26
N HIS A 207 -0.05 -0.55 1.35
CA HIS A 207 -0.66 -0.09 2.61
C HIS A 207 0.35 0.35 3.68
N GLN A 208 1.62 0.47 3.33
CA GLN A 208 2.69 0.88 4.24
C GLN A 208 3.64 1.82 3.54
N SER A 209 4.11 2.83 4.27
CA SER A 209 5.32 3.61 3.96
C SER A 209 6.40 3.29 4.98
N PHE A 210 7.64 3.63 4.66
CA PHE A 210 8.82 3.14 5.37
C PHE A 210 9.78 4.26 5.76
N ARG A 211 10.38 4.17 6.94
CA ARG A 211 11.54 4.98 7.33
C ARG A 211 12.64 4.03 7.79
N PHE A 212 13.89 4.35 7.47
CA PHE A 212 15.01 3.44 7.68
C PHE A 212 16.08 4.07 8.56
N HIS A 213 16.67 3.26 9.43
CA HIS A 213 17.80 3.64 10.27
C HIS A 213 18.91 2.62 10.07
N ARG A 214 20.16 3.10 9.95
CA ARG A 214 21.30 2.24 9.75
C ARG A 214 21.83 1.74 11.09
N ARG A 215 22.04 0.44 11.20
CA ARG A 215 22.70 -0.18 12.36
C ARG A 215 24.22 -0.12 12.22
N GLU A 216 24.93 -0.36 13.33
CA GLU A 216 26.40 -0.41 13.36
C GLU A 216 26.99 -1.46 12.39
N ASP A 217 26.28 -2.56 12.13
CA ASP A 217 26.69 -3.60 11.18
C ASP A 217 26.38 -3.26 9.70
N GLY A 218 25.78 -2.10 9.45
CA GLY A 218 25.38 -1.63 8.13
C GLY A 218 24.06 -2.22 7.60
N SER A 219 23.37 -3.07 8.36
CA SER A 219 21.98 -3.46 8.05
C SER A 219 21.00 -2.33 8.39
N LEU A 220 19.78 -2.38 7.85
CA LEU A 220 18.76 -1.38 8.12
C LEU A 220 17.68 -1.91 9.06
N ASP A 221 17.32 -1.07 10.03
CA ASP A 221 16.03 -1.15 10.71
C ASP A 221 14.95 -0.47 9.87
N VAL A 222 13.74 -1.01 9.93
CA VAL A 222 12.58 -0.44 9.24
C VAL A 222 11.50 -0.06 10.23
N GLU A 223 11.13 1.21 10.19
CA GLU A 223 9.89 1.70 10.76
C GLU A 223 8.80 1.66 9.68
N THR A 224 7.60 1.21 10.04
CA THR A 224 6.46 1.17 9.11
C THR A 224 5.30 1.96 9.67
N ARG A 225 4.63 2.73 8.81
CA ARG A 225 3.34 3.35 9.12
C ARG A 225 2.29 2.90 8.13
N ARG A 226 1.08 2.62 8.63
CA ARG A 226 -0.05 2.23 7.78
C ARG A 226 -0.52 3.44 6.98
N VAL A 227 -0.79 3.23 5.70
CA VAL A 227 -1.31 4.24 4.78
C VAL A 227 -2.42 3.69 3.89
N PRO A 228 -3.32 4.54 3.36
CA PRO A 228 -4.18 4.16 2.24
C PRO A 228 -3.36 3.77 1.01
N GLY A 229 -3.80 2.74 0.28
CA GLY A 229 -3.18 2.31 -0.98
C GLY A 229 -3.69 3.14 -2.16
N HIS A 230 -3.13 4.34 -2.34
CA HIS A 230 -3.46 5.23 -3.45
C HIS A 230 -2.67 4.90 -4.73
N GLY A 231 -3.19 5.34 -5.87
CA GLY A 231 -2.55 5.19 -7.18
C GLY A 231 -2.67 3.78 -7.76
N GLN A 232 -1.97 3.57 -8.86
CA GLN A 232 -1.76 2.24 -9.44
C GLN A 232 -0.31 2.06 -9.89
N TRP A 233 0.30 3.09 -10.48
CA TRP A 233 1.71 3.08 -10.84
C TRP A 233 2.36 4.45 -10.65
N GLY A 234 3.44 4.49 -9.87
CA GLY A 234 4.20 5.72 -9.59
C GLY A 234 3.61 6.56 -8.47
N VAL A 235 4.47 7.43 -7.92
CA VAL A 235 4.18 8.42 -6.89
C VAL A 235 5.11 9.61 -7.10
N ALA A 236 4.52 10.80 -7.13
CA ALA A 236 5.23 12.08 -7.25
C ALA A 236 5.07 12.90 -5.98
N ARG A 237 5.91 13.94 -5.88
CA ARG A 237 5.89 14.89 -4.76
C ARG A 237 6.23 16.29 -5.24
N ASP A 238 5.55 17.29 -4.71
CA ASP A 238 5.92 18.70 -4.91
C ASP A 238 6.92 19.22 -3.84
N ASP A 239 7.32 20.48 -3.96
CA ASP A 239 8.24 21.11 -3.00
C ASP A 239 7.64 21.34 -1.61
N GLN A 240 6.32 21.30 -1.46
CA GLN A 240 5.64 21.35 -0.16
C GLN A 240 5.58 19.96 0.51
N GLY A 241 5.91 18.89 -0.23
CA GLY A 241 5.84 17.53 0.27
C GLY A 241 4.47 16.87 0.11
N ARG A 242 3.55 17.46 -0.67
CA ARG A 242 2.28 16.81 -1.04
C ARG A 242 2.54 15.68 -2.02
N LEU A 243 1.85 14.58 -1.83
CA LEU A 243 2.01 13.38 -2.65
C LEU A 243 0.94 13.32 -3.74
N PHE A 244 1.35 12.88 -4.93
CA PHE A 244 0.51 12.76 -6.11
C PHE A 244 0.58 11.35 -6.71
N TYR A 245 -0.53 10.86 -7.22
CA TYR A 245 -0.69 9.50 -7.74
C TYR A 245 -1.61 9.49 -8.95
N SER A 246 -1.51 8.42 -9.75
CA SER A 246 -2.40 8.18 -10.88
C SER A 246 -3.03 6.78 -10.79
N PRO A 247 -4.32 6.67 -10.44
CA PRO A 247 -5.12 5.49 -10.78
C PRO A 247 -5.29 5.39 -12.30
N ASN A 248 -5.45 4.18 -12.87
CA ASN A 248 -5.50 3.96 -14.33
C ASN A 248 -6.35 4.94 -15.15
N SER A 249 -7.50 5.33 -14.62
CA SER A 249 -8.44 6.22 -15.31
C SER A 249 -8.38 7.66 -14.81
N ASP A 250 -7.75 7.93 -13.67
CA ASP A 250 -7.71 9.25 -13.07
C ASP A 250 -6.26 9.77 -13.13
N PRO A 251 -5.96 10.75 -13.98
CA PRO A 251 -4.58 11.11 -14.30
C PRO A 251 -3.82 11.68 -13.10
N LEU A 252 -4.52 12.37 -12.19
CA LEU A 252 -3.88 12.96 -11.02
C LEU A 252 -4.84 13.08 -9.84
N ILE A 253 -4.53 12.32 -8.79
CA ILE A 253 -5.05 12.51 -7.44
C ILE A 253 -3.91 12.95 -6.53
N HIS A 254 -4.22 13.62 -5.44
CA HIS A 254 -3.26 14.07 -4.46
C HIS A 254 -3.79 13.89 -3.04
N ASP A 255 -2.88 13.94 -2.07
CA ASP A 255 -3.21 13.99 -0.66
C ASP A 255 -2.96 15.42 -0.13
N SER A 256 -4.01 16.10 0.35
CA SER A 256 -3.91 17.43 0.96
C SER A 256 -3.12 17.43 2.27
N PHE A 257 -3.18 16.30 2.98
CA PHE A 257 -2.50 16.06 4.25
C PHE A 257 -1.82 14.69 4.19
N PRO A 258 -0.78 14.43 5.00
CA PRO A 258 -0.11 13.14 5.02
C PRO A 258 -1.08 11.97 5.17
N LYS A 259 -1.12 11.06 4.19
CA LYS A 259 -2.17 10.05 4.10
C LYS A 259 -2.23 9.07 5.27
N HIS A 260 -1.14 8.94 6.04
CA HIS A 260 -1.10 8.08 7.21
C HIS A 260 -2.14 8.48 8.27
N TYR A 261 -2.52 9.76 8.36
CA TYR A 261 -3.60 10.20 9.25
C TYR A 261 -4.95 9.55 8.88
N ALA A 262 -5.24 9.40 7.58
CA ALA A 262 -6.47 8.77 7.10
C ALA A 262 -6.53 7.26 7.40
N ALA A 263 -5.39 6.61 7.63
CA ALA A 263 -5.32 5.19 7.97
C ALA A 263 -5.55 4.89 9.46
N ARG A 264 -5.60 5.91 10.34
CA ARG A 264 -5.77 5.75 11.79
C ARG A 264 -7.16 5.26 12.18
N ASN A 265 -8.20 5.76 11.51
CA ASN A 265 -9.60 5.38 11.74
C ASN A 265 -10.40 5.21 10.43
N PRO A 266 -10.09 4.20 9.58
CA PRO A 266 -10.74 4.05 8.28
C PRO A 266 -12.25 3.85 8.41
N GLU A 267 -12.73 3.29 9.52
CA GLU A 267 -14.15 3.07 9.81
C GLU A 267 -14.94 4.37 10.04
N ALA A 268 -14.26 5.49 10.28
CA ALA A 268 -14.87 6.82 10.37
C ALA A 268 -15.20 7.44 9.00
N GLY A 269 -14.94 6.73 7.89
CA GLY A 269 -15.27 7.17 6.53
C GLY A 269 -14.17 7.97 5.84
N GLY A 270 -12.92 7.82 6.28
CA GLY A 270 -11.74 8.48 5.69
C GLY A 270 -11.57 9.95 6.11
N LEU A 271 -10.48 10.56 5.62
CA LEU A 271 -10.14 11.95 5.87
C LEU A 271 -10.42 12.79 4.61
N PRO A 272 -11.16 13.91 4.71
CA PRO A 272 -11.37 14.80 3.57
C PRO A 272 -10.04 15.27 2.97
N GLY A 273 -9.90 15.19 1.65
CA GLY A 273 -8.66 15.57 0.96
C GLY A 273 -7.64 14.44 0.78
N VAL A 274 -7.94 13.22 1.26
CA VAL A 274 -7.02 12.07 1.21
C VAL A 274 -7.77 10.82 0.69
N PRO A 275 -7.77 10.55 -0.63
CA PRO A 275 -7.23 11.39 -1.69
C PRO A 275 -8.29 12.38 -2.21
N ARG A 276 -7.82 13.43 -2.91
CA ARG A 276 -8.63 14.34 -3.71
C ARG A 276 -8.15 14.34 -5.16
N ARG A 277 -9.08 14.51 -6.11
CA ARG A 277 -8.73 14.69 -7.52
C ARG A 277 -8.15 16.08 -7.74
N ALA A 278 -6.93 16.15 -8.28
CA ALA A 278 -6.34 17.40 -8.76
C ALA A 278 -6.79 17.67 -10.19
N ALA A 279 -6.73 16.66 -11.06
CA ALA A 279 -7.16 16.76 -12.45
C ALA A 279 -8.62 16.34 -12.61
N ARG A 280 -9.46 17.25 -13.13
CA ARG A 280 -10.84 16.95 -13.52
C ARG A 280 -10.97 16.61 -14.99
N ASP A 281 -10.18 17.27 -15.84
CA ASP A 281 -10.09 16.94 -17.25
C ASP A 281 -9.23 15.68 -17.43
N ARG A 282 -9.83 14.68 -18.06
CA ARG A 282 -9.22 13.37 -18.34
C ARG A 282 -9.07 13.12 -19.83
N SER A 283 -9.32 14.11 -20.66
CA SER A 283 -9.27 13.98 -22.11
C SER A 283 -7.82 13.81 -22.57
N THR A 284 -7.66 12.99 -23.60
CA THR A 284 -6.37 12.69 -24.23
C THR A 284 -6.45 12.99 -25.72
N TRP A 285 -5.37 13.48 -26.32
CA TRP A 285 -5.32 13.88 -27.73
C TRP A 285 -4.11 13.26 -28.45
N PRO A 286 -4.10 11.92 -28.64
CA PRO A 286 -3.06 11.24 -29.39
C PRO A 286 -2.97 11.73 -30.84
N VAL A 287 -1.78 11.64 -31.43
CA VAL A 287 -1.52 12.02 -32.83
C VAL A 287 -1.79 10.90 -33.85
N ARG A 288 -2.36 9.77 -33.40
CA ARG A 288 -2.69 8.60 -34.22
C ARG A 288 -3.93 7.87 -33.68
N PRO A 289 -4.65 7.08 -34.49
CA PRO A 289 -5.67 6.16 -33.98
C PRO A 289 -5.07 5.12 -33.02
N ASN A 290 -5.78 4.76 -31.95
CA ASN A 290 -5.32 3.82 -30.90
C ASN A 290 -6.26 2.61 -30.73
N PRO A 291 -6.52 1.80 -31.79
CA PRO A 291 -7.38 0.63 -31.64
C PRO A 291 -6.79 -0.42 -30.67
N GLY A 292 -5.46 -0.40 -30.46
CA GLY A 292 -4.71 -1.21 -29.49
C GLY A 292 -4.93 -0.88 -28.02
N VAL A 293 -6.02 -0.21 -27.67
CA VAL A 293 -6.42 0.07 -26.29
C VAL A 293 -7.43 -0.99 -25.83
N ASN A 294 -7.30 -1.43 -24.58
CA ASN A 294 -8.26 -2.37 -24.00
C ASN A 294 -9.67 -1.74 -23.98
N ARG A 295 -10.68 -2.52 -24.38
CA ARG A 295 -12.07 -2.02 -24.53
C ARG A 295 -12.25 -0.89 -25.55
N GLY A 296 -11.39 -0.82 -26.57
CA GLY A 296 -11.55 0.12 -27.70
C GLY A 296 -12.87 -0.02 -28.47
N TYR A 297 -13.53 -1.18 -28.37
CA TYR A 297 -14.87 -1.42 -28.93
C TYR A 297 -16.01 -0.65 -28.25
N GLN A 298 -15.77 -0.05 -27.07
CA GLN A 298 -16.78 0.73 -26.35
C GLN A 298 -16.80 2.18 -26.86
N SER A 299 -17.99 2.73 -27.06
CA SER A 299 -18.19 4.08 -27.63
C SER A 299 -17.67 5.24 -26.79
N ARG A 300 -17.21 4.99 -25.56
CA ARG A 300 -16.62 6.00 -24.65
C ARG A 300 -15.09 5.86 -24.52
N THR A 301 -14.49 4.89 -25.20
CA THR A 301 -13.04 4.66 -25.14
C THR A 301 -12.34 5.41 -26.28
N LEU A 302 -12.79 5.18 -27.51
CA LEU A 302 -12.24 5.81 -28.70
C LEU A 302 -13.22 6.83 -29.28
N ARG A 303 -12.68 7.91 -29.84
CA ARG A 303 -13.45 8.87 -30.65
C ARG A 303 -13.83 8.26 -32.00
N GLU A 304 -14.63 8.99 -32.77
CA GLU A 304 -15.06 8.58 -34.12
C GLU A 304 -13.88 8.41 -35.10
N ASP A 305 -12.78 9.12 -34.89
CA ASP A 305 -11.53 9.00 -35.65
C ASP A 305 -10.60 7.87 -35.15
N GLY A 306 -11.02 7.11 -34.14
CA GLY A 306 -10.26 6.01 -33.56
C GLY A 306 -9.18 6.42 -32.55
N THR A 307 -9.04 7.71 -32.23
CA THR A 307 -8.11 8.20 -31.18
C THR A 307 -8.65 7.95 -29.78
N LEU A 308 -7.76 7.75 -28.81
CA LEU A 308 -8.13 7.56 -27.40
C LEU A 308 -8.79 8.81 -26.82
N GLN A 309 -10.03 8.68 -26.33
CA GLN A 309 -10.85 9.80 -25.85
C GLN A 309 -10.39 10.35 -24.49
N SER A 310 -10.04 9.45 -23.57
CA SER A 310 -9.67 9.80 -22.20
C SER A 310 -8.70 8.79 -21.62
N PHE A 311 -8.02 9.15 -20.53
CA PHE A 311 -7.09 8.26 -19.84
C PHE A 311 -7.69 6.88 -19.56
N THR A 312 -6.92 5.85 -19.91
CA THR A 312 -7.20 4.43 -19.65
C THR A 312 -6.04 3.72 -18.97
N ALA A 313 -4.82 4.25 -19.11
CA ALA A 313 -3.59 3.74 -18.50
C ALA A 313 -2.73 4.90 -18.00
N ALA A 314 -3.32 5.77 -17.18
CA ALA A 314 -2.59 6.82 -16.47
C ALA A 314 -1.57 6.21 -15.51
N CYS A 315 -0.31 6.61 -15.62
CA CYS A 315 0.78 6.13 -14.78
C CYS A 315 1.89 7.18 -14.62
N GLY A 316 2.81 6.90 -13.68
CA GLY A 316 4.08 7.60 -13.58
C GLY A 316 3.97 9.11 -13.52
N PRO A 317 3.13 9.69 -12.64
CA PRO A 317 3.04 11.14 -12.51
C PRO A 317 4.41 11.66 -12.04
N GLU A 318 4.76 12.88 -12.46
CA GLU A 318 5.86 13.67 -11.90
C GLU A 318 5.38 15.11 -11.74
N ILE A 319 5.63 15.69 -10.57
CA ILE A 319 5.54 17.14 -10.40
C ILE A 319 6.92 17.69 -10.72
N PHE A 320 7.02 18.46 -11.80
CA PHE A 320 8.30 18.90 -12.31
C PHE A 320 8.91 19.95 -11.38
N ARG A 321 10.11 19.67 -10.87
CA ARG A 321 10.85 20.57 -9.98
C ARG A 321 12.27 20.83 -10.49
N GLY A 322 12.48 20.54 -11.77
CA GLY A 322 13.73 20.81 -12.47
C GLY A 322 13.77 22.22 -13.02
N THR A 323 14.89 22.59 -13.61
CA THR A 323 15.16 23.95 -14.09
C THR A 323 15.27 24.05 -15.62
N SER A 324 15.24 22.92 -16.33
CA SER A 324 15.55 22.87 -17.77
C SER A 324 14.31 23.02 -18.67
N ILE A 325 13.12 23.14 -18.07
CA ILE A 325 11.88 23.53 -18.75
C ILE A 325 11.29 24.70 -17.95
N ARG A 326 11.64 25.93 -18.32
CA ARG A 326 11.53 27.09 -17.42
C ARG A 326 10.10 27.44 -17.02
N ASP A 327 9.13 27.17 -17.88
CA ASP A 327 7.72 27.51 -17.65
C ASP A 327 6.95 26.38 -16.94
N ALA A 328 7.59 25.24 -16.64
CA ALA A 328 6.92 24.04 -16.14
C ALA A 328 7.18 23.73 -14.66
N VAL A 329 7.93 24.58 -13.94
CA VAL A 329 8.22 24.35 -12.52
C VAL A 329 6.91 24.34 -11.72
N GLY A 330 6.63 23.22 -11.06
CA GLY A 330 5.40 22.98 -10.31
C GLY A 330 4.29 22.27 -11.10
N ASP A 331 4.42 22.16 -12.43
CA ASP A 331 3.44 21.49 -13.28
C ASP A 331 3.48 19.97 -13.11
N ALA A 332 2.35 19.32 -13.39
CA ALA A 332 2.23 17.87 -13.36
C ALA A 332 2.36 17.29 -14.77
N PHE A 333 3.24 16.31 -14.93
CA PHE A 333 3.33 15.48 -16.12
C PHE A 333 2.80 14.08 -15.80
N VAL A 334 2.00 13.50 -16.70
CA VAL A 334 1.38 12.18 -16.51
C VAL A 334 1.45 11.39 -17.80
N CYS A 335 1.93 10.15 -17.72
CA CYS A 335 1.96 9.23 -18.86
C CYS A 335 0.55 8.66 -19.13
N GLU A 336 0.20 8.53 -20.41
CA GLU A 336 -0.87 7.66 -20.89
C GLU A 336 -0.26 6.62 -21.82
N THR A 337 0.05 5.46 -21.23
CA THR A 337 0.83 4.41 -21.89
C THR A 337 0.11 3.83 -23.10
N ALA A 338 -1.20 3.61 -23.01
CA ALA A 338 -1.98 3.00 -24.10
C ALA A 338 -2.22 3.99 -25.26
N GLY A 339 -2.27 5.28 -24.96
CA GLY A 339 -2.39 6.38 -25.92
C GLY A 339 -1.08 6.87 -26.55
N ASN A 340 0.09 6.35 -26.12
CA ASN A 340 1.42 6.72 -26.64
C ASN A 340 1.78 8.20 -26.41
N LEU A 341 1.45 8.76 -25.23
CA LEU A 341 1.61 10.19 -24.94
C LEU A 341 1.95 10.49 -23.48
N VAL A 342 2.46 11.70 -23.24
CA VAL A 342 2.64 12.34 -21.94
C VAL A 342 1.84 13.65 -21.95
N LYS A 343 0.98 13.83 -20.95
CA LYS A 343 0.20 15.04 -20.77
C LYS A 343 0.84 15.94 -19.73
N ARG A 344 0.83 17.26 -19.98
CA ARG A 344 1.20 18.31 -19.02
C ARG A 344 -0.07 19.00 -18.51
N TYR A 345 -0.11 19.19 -17.20
CA TYR A 345 -1.11 19.99 -16.51
C TYR A 345 -0.43 21.13 -15.78
N GLU A 346 -0.94 22.34 -16.00
CA GLU A 346 -0.65 23.47 -15.13
C GLU A 346 -1.27 23.20 -13.76
N LEU A 347 -0.45 23.22 -12.71
CA LEU A 347 -0.88 22.92 -11.35
C LEU A 347 -0.95 24.18 -10.49
N ASN A 348 -2.17 24.66 -10.28
CA ASN A 348 -2.41 25.88 -9.50
C ASN A 348 -2.97 25.55 -8.11
N ASP A 349 -2.43 26.20 -7.08
CA ASP A 349 -2.95 26.09 -5.72
C ASP A 349 -4.14 27.04 -5.52
N GLN A 350 -5.31 26.49 -5.18
CA GLN A 350 -6.52 27.24 -4.86
C GLN A 350 -6.89 26.97 -3.40
N ASP A 351 -6.56 27.91 -2.52
CA ASP A 351 -6.84 27.85 -1.07
C ASP A 351 -6.31 26.56 -0.40
N GLY A 352 -5.08 26.16 -0.74
CA GLY A 352 -4.41 24.95 -0.23
C GLY A 352 -4.76 23.67 -0.99
N VAL A 353 -5.49 23.79 -2.10
CA VAL A 353 -5.90 22.66 -2.94
C VAL A 353 -5.26 22.78 -4.33
N PRO A 354 -4.38 21.84 -4.73
CA PRO A 354 -3.92 21.73 -6.11
C PRO A 354 -5.07 21.45 -7.09
N VAL A 355 -5.14 22.23 -8.15
CA VAL A 355 -6.04 22.06 -9.28
C VAL A 355 -5.21 21.96 -10.55
N ALA A 356 -5.33 20.84 -11.24
CA ALA A 356 -4.60 20.55 -12.46
C ALA A 356 -5.48 20.85 -13.69
N THR A 357 -5.01 21.76 -14.54
CA THR A 357 -5.67 22.16 -15.79
C THR A 357 -4.79 21.80 -16.98
N PRO A 358 -5.31 21.15 -18.04
CA PRO A 358 -4.49 20.85 -19.22
C PRO A 358 -3.83 22.12 -19.77
N THR A 359 -2.51 22.09 -19.96
CA THR A 359 -1.76 23.25 -20.47
C THR A 359 -2.07 23.53 -21.94
N TYR A 360 -2.37 22.48 -22.71
CA TYR A 360 -2.62 22.57 -24.15
C TYR A 360 -4.06 22.17 -24.49
N GLU A 361 -4.71 22.93 -25.38
CA GLU A 361 -6.04 22.61 -25.88
C GLU A 361 -5.95 21.59 -27.01
N ARG A 362 -6.55 20.41 -26.81
CA ARG A 362 -6.65 19.34 -27.82
C ARG A 362 -5.32 18.83 -28.38
N GLU A 363 -4.26 19.00 -27.62
CA GLU A 363 -2.92 18.52 -27.92
C GLU A 363 -2.29 17.95 -26.64
N GLU A 364 -1.17 17.28 -26.80
CA GLU A 364 -0.40 16.71 -25.69
C GLU A 364 1.01 17.28 -25.66
N PHE A 365 1.65 17.19 -24.50
CA PHE A 365 3.02 17.68 -24.33
C PHE A 365 3.99 16.90 -25.21
N LEU A 366 3.89 15.56 -25.15
CA LEU A 366 4.59 14.63 -26.03
C LEU A 366 3.60 13.57 -26.50
N ALA A 367 3.58 13.26 -27.79
CA ALA A 367 2.85 12.13 -28.34
C ALA A 367 3.68 11.46 -29.45
N SER A 368 3.41 10.18 -29.74
CA SER A 368 4.16 9.45 -30.78
C SER A 368 3.25 8.81 -31.82
N THR A 369 3.75 8.76 -33.05
CA THR A 369 3.19 7.87 -34.09
C THR A 369 3.71 6.44 -33.98
N ASP A 370 4.80 6.22 -33.23
CA ASP A 370 5.31 4.90 -32.84
C ASP A 370 4.38 4.25 -31.81
N GLU A 371 3.69 3.19 -32.21
CA GLU A 371 2.77 2.47 -31.32
C GLU A 371 3.48 1.71 -30.19
N ARG A 372 4.80 1.47 -30.31
CA ARG A 372 5.61 0.80 -29.30
C ARG A 372 6.22 1.77 -28.29
N PHE A 373 6.12 3.08 -28.52
CA PHE A 373 6.43 4.09 -27.50
C PHE A 373 5.41 4.01 -26.37
N ARG A 374 5.84 3.55 -25.20
CA ARG A 374 5.02 3.29 -24.02
C ARG A 374 5.64 4.00 -22.82
N PRO A 375 5.37 5.30 -22.64
CA PRO A 375 5.86 6.00 -21.46
C PRO A 375 5.18 5.40 -20.22
N VAL A 376 5.97 4.98 -19.24
CA VAL A 376 5.50 4.27 -18.03
C VAL A 376 5.93 4.94 -16.74
N ASN A 377 6.98 5.74 -16.77
CA ASN A 377 7.42 6.50 -15.60
C ASN A 377 8.15 7.80 -16.00
N LEU A 378 8.09 8.79 -15.12
CA LEU A 378 8.75 10.09 -15.28
C LEU A 378 9.63 10.38 -14.06
N LEU A 379 10.66 11.21 -14.24
CA LEU A 379 11.47 11.74 -13.15
C LEU A 379 12.15 13.06 -13.55
N THR A 380 12.40 13.91 -12.56
CA THR A 380 13.30 15.06 -12.68
C THR A 380 14.75 14.62 -12.48
N GLY A 381 15.64 14.94 -13.41
CA GLY A 381 17.08 14.64 -13.30
C GLY A 381 17.88 15.65 -12.46
N PRO A 382 19.12 15.32 -12.06
CA PRO A 382 20.00 16.22 -11.32
C PRO A 382 20.42 17.45 -12.14
N ASP A 383 20.36 17.34 -13.46
CA ASP A 383 20.58 18.41 -14.43
C ASP A 383 19.35 19.32 -14.66
N GLY A 384 18.24 19.04 -13.96
CA GLY A 384 17.00 19.79 -14.04
C GLY A 384 16.09 19.42 -15.22
N ALA A 385 16.41 18.38 -15.99
CA ALA A 385 15.59 17.94 -17.13
C ALA A 385 14.46 16.98 -16.72
N LEU A 386 13.46 16.85 -17.60
CA LEU A 386 12.41 15.84 -17.47
C LEU A 386 12.85 14.57 -18.21
N TYR A 387 12.87 13.44 -17.52
CA TYR A 387 13.20 12.15 -18.11
C TYR A 387 11.94 11.30 -18.29
N VAL A 388 11.85 10.62 -19.43
CA VAL A 388 10.76 9.71 -19.79
C VAL A 388 11.30 8.29 -19.87
N VAL A 389 10.77 7.41 -19.03
CA VAL A 389 11.03 5.96 -19.10
C VAL A 389 10.01 5.35 -20.07
N ASP A 390 10.52 4.90 -21.21
CA ASP A 390 9.75 4.26 -22.27
C ASP A 390 9.95 2.73 -22.21
N PHE A 391 8.87 2.01 -21.97
CA PHE A 391 8.89 0.55 -21.90
C PHE A 391 9.20 -0.10 -23.26
N GLY A 392 8.99 0.63 -24.38
CA GLY A 392 9.40 0.20 -25.72
C GLY A 392 8.73 -1.10 -26.18
N ARG A 393 7.41 -1.24 -26.00
CA ARG A 393 6.71 -2.52 -26.22
C ARG A 393 5.33 -2.37 -26.84
N GLY A 394 4.93 -3.36 -27.64
CA GLY A 394 3.61 -3.36 -28.25
C GLY A 394 2.46 -3.68 -27.28
N VAL A 395 2.69 -4.59 -26.32
CA VAL A 395 1.71 -5.03 -25.32
C VAL A 395 2.03 -4.46 -23.95
N VAL A 396 1.05 -3.80 -23.32
CA VAL A 396 1.17 -3.26 -21.96
C VAL A 396 0.07 -3.73 -21.01
N GLN A 397 -1.03 -4.27 -21.53
CA GLN A 397 -2.11 -4.86 -20.74
C GLN A 397 -1.73 -6.28 -20.31
N HIS A 398 -1.93 -6.62 -19.04
CA HIS A 398 -1.71 -7.96 -18.55
C HIS A 398 -2.81 -8.92 -19.00
N ARG A 399 -2.45 -10.20 -19.19
CA ARG A 399 -3.35 -11.27 -19.69
C ARG A 399 -4.68 -11.39 -18.94
N ILE A 400 -4.69 -11.09 -17.64
CA ILE A 400 -5.90 -11.20 -16.77
C ILE A 400 -7.03 -10.30 -17.27
N TYR A 401 -6.69 -9.13 -17.80
CA TYR A 401 -7.64 -8.09 -18.17
C TYR A 401 -7.75 -7.89 -19.68
N MET A 402 -6.97 -8.62 -20.47
CA MET A 402 -6.97 -8.52 -21.91
C MET A 402 -8.30 -8.99 -22.51
N THR A 403 -8.93 -8.12 -23.30
CA THR A 403 -10.16 -8.46 -24.04
C THR A 403 -9.86 -9.13 -25.37
N THR A 404 -10.83 -9.87 -25.90
CA THR A 404 -10.74 -10.49 -27.23
C THR A 404 -10.44 -9.44 -28.30
N TRP A 405 -11.04 -8.25 -28.18
CA TRP A 405 -10.73 -7.07 -28.98
C TRP A 405 -9.25 -6.74 -28.99
N LEU A 406 -8.66 -6.54 -27.81
CA LEU A 406 -7.24 -6.16 -27.70
C LEU A 406 -6.34 -7.28 -28.22
N ARG A 407 -6.65 -8.54 -27.91
CA ARG A 407 -5.91 -9.70 -28.40
C ARG A 407 -5.83 -9.70 -29.94
N LYS A 408 -6.95 -9.51 -30.62
CA LYS A 408 -6.99 -9.39 -32.08
C LYS A 408 -6.09 -8.27 -32.59
N GLN A 409 -6.07 -7.12 -31.92
CA GLN A 409 -5.17 -6.01 -32.27
C GLN A 409 -3.69 -6.33 -32.06
N VAL A 410 -3.37 -7.16 -31.07
CA VAL A 410 -2.01 -7.62 -30.81
C VAL A 410 -1.55 -8.59 -31.90
N GLU A 411 -2.41 -9.53 -32.28
CA GLU A 411 -2.15 -10.55 -33.31
C GLU A 411 -2.05 -9.93 -34.71
N ASP A 412 -3.08 -9.19 -35.15
CA ASP A 412 -3.17 -8.63 -36.50
C ASP A 412 -2.00 -7.68 -36.83
N ARG A 413 -1.43 -7.03 -35.81
CA ARG A 413 -0.40 -5.99 -35.96
C ARG A 413 0.99 -6.41 -35.47
N GLY A 414 1.13 -7.65 -34.98
CA GLY A 414 2.40 -8.22 -34.53
C GLY A 414 2.98 -7.52 -33.31
N LEU A 415 2.17 -7.12 -32.34
CA LEU A 415 2.61 -6.29 -31.20
C LEU A 415 3.26 -7.07 -30.06
N ALA A 416 3.05 -8.39 -29.96
CA ALA A 416 3.60 -9.20 -28.89
C ALA A 416 5.13 -9.25 -28.90
N ALA A 417 5.75 -9.14 -30.08
CA ALA A 417 7.19 -9.23 -30.28
C ALA A 417 7.68 -8.17 -31.30
N PRO A 418 8.99 -7.83 -31.34
CA PRO A 418 9.96 -8.16 -30.30
C PRO A 418 9.70 -7.37 -29.01
N VAL A 419 10.33 -7.84 -27.95
CA VAL A 419 10.34 -7.25 -26.59
C VAL A 419 11.75 -6.71 -26.31
N GLY A 420 11.93 -5.93 -25.26
CA GLY A 420 13.25 -5.41 -24.91
C GLY A 420 13.75 -4.23 -25.76
N LEU A 421 12.85 -3.36 -26.25
CA LEU A 421 13.18 -2.15 -27.03
C LEU A 421 13.11 -0.86 -26.19
N GLY A 422 13.24 -1.00 -24.88
CA GLY A 422 13.03 0.06 -23.92
C GLY A 422 14.09 1.15 -23.98
N ARG A 423 13.66 2.37 -23.69
CA ARG A 423 14.44 3.59 -23.90
C ARG A 423 14.26 4.56 -22.74
N ILE A 424 15.24 5.42 -22.57
CA ILE A 424 15.14 6.57 -21.68
C ILE A 424 15.38 7.82 -22.53
N TRP A 425 14.44 8.75 -22.43
CA TRP A 425 14.48 10.04 -23.13
C TRP A 425 14.64 11.17 -22.14
N ARG A 426 15.26 12.26 -22.57
CA ARG A 426 15.43 13.51 -21.83
C ARG A 426 14.77 14.64 -22.60
N ILE A 427 14.02 15.51 -21.91
CA ILE A 427 13.34 16.67 -22.48
C ILE A 427 13.78 17.93 -21.76
N VAL A 428 14.14 18.94 -22.56
CA VAL A 428 14.59 20.27 -22.13
C VAL A 428 14.10 21.33 -23.10
N ASP A 429 14.16 22.61 -22.71
CA ASP A 429 13.98 23.75 -23.62
C ASP A 429 15.03 23.73 -24.75
N GLU A 430 14.68 24.22 -25.94
CA GLU A 430 15.57 24.25 -27.11
C GLU A 430 16.91 24.95 -26.84
N ASP A 431 16.91 26.01 -26.03
CA ASP A 431 18.09 26.79 -25.65
C ASP A 431 18.76 26.32 -24.35
N ALA A 432 18.25 25.26 -23.71
CA ALA A 432 18.90 24.67 -22.55
C ALA A 432 20.32 24.19 -22.92
N PRO A 433 21.32 24.31 -22.02
CA PRO A 433 22.67 23.83 -22.29
C PRO A 433 22.66 22.38 -22.78
N ALA A 434 23.48 22.10 -23.80
CA ALA A 434 23.64 20.74 -24.32
C ALA A 434 24.25 19.80 -23.27
N VAL A 435 25.17 20.33 -22.46
CA VAL A 435 25.88 19.62 -21.40
C VAL A 435 25.69 20.36 -20.09
N VAL A 436 25.27 19.63 -19.05
CA VAL A 436 25.22 20.12 -17.66
C VAL A 436 26.23 19.30 -16.87
N PRO A 437 27.25 19.93 -16.25
CA PRO A 437 28.26 19.21 -15.50
C PRO A 437 27.66 18.33 -14.40
N ARG A 438 27.98 17.04 -14.45
CA ARG A 438 27.64 16.08 -13.39
C ARG A 438 28.27 16.53 -12.07
N ARG A 439 27.48 16.59 -11.01
CA ARG A 439 27.93 16.88 -9.65
C ARG A 439 27.77 15.63 -8.78
N ASP A 440 28.89 15.15 -8.24
CA ASP A 440 28.87 14.10 -7.22
C ASP A 440 28.50 14.70 -5.86
N LEU A 441 27.24 14.53 -5.47
CA LEU A 441 26.70 14.99 -4.19
C LEU A 441 27.17 14.09 -3.04
N ALA A 442 27.47 12.82 -3.31
CA ALA A 442 27.97 11.89 -2.30
C ALA A 442 29.37 12.29 -1.80
N ALA A 443 30.16 12.96 -2.64
CA ALA A 443 31.49 13.47 -2.29
C ALA A 443 31.48 14.80 -1.51
N LEU A 444 30.34 15.49 -1.42
CA LEU A 444 30.25 16.77 -0.69
C LEU A 444 30.25 16.55 0.82
N ASP A 445 30.83 17.49 1.56
CA ASP A 445 30.68 17.56 3.02
C ASP A 445 29.31 18.12 3.42
N ASP A 446 28.96 17.95 4.69
CA ASP A 446 27.63 18.32 5.20
C ASP A 446 27.36 19.83 5.09
N ALA A 447 28.39 20.66 5.22
CA ALA A 447 28.25 22.12 5.07
C ALA A 447 27.87 22.51 3.63
N ALA A 448 28.51 21.89 2.63
CA ALA A 448 28.17 22.08 1.24
C ALA A 448 26.77 21.55 0.89
N LEU A 449 26.30 20.48 1.55
CA LEU A 449 24.92 20.00 1.42
C LEU A 449 23.91 21.01 2.01
N VAL A 450 24.23 21.68 3.12
CA VAL A 450 23.38 22.78 3.65
C VAL A 450 23.36 23.97 2.69
N THR A 451 24.49 24.32 2.06
CA THR A 451 24.52 25.33 1.00
C THR A 451 23.61 24.95 -0.18
N LEU A 452 23.57 23.67 -0.57
CA LEU A 452 22.62 23.21 -1.59
C LEU A 452 21.17 23.41 -1.18
N LEU A 453 20.80 23.08 0.07
CA LEU A 453 19.44 23.36 0.55
C LEU A 453 19.11 24.86 0.50
N ARG A 454 20.10 25.74 0.74
CA ARG A 454 19.93 27.19 0.69
C ARG A 454 19.82 27.75 -0.72
N ASP A 455 20.60 27.27 -1.68
CA ASP A 455 20.85 28.00 -2.94
C ASP A 455 20.30 27.29 -4.19
N GLU A 456 20.09 25.98 -4.14
CA GLU A 456 19.72 25.18 -5.32
C GLU A 456 18.24 25.36 -5.70
N ASP A 457 17.98 25.48 -6.99
CA ASP A 457 16.63 25.62 -7.56
C ASP A 457 16.05 24.27 -7.98
N ASN A 458 16.89 23.30 -8.36
CA ASN A 458 16.44 21.95 -8.68
C ASN A 458 16.01 21.18 -7.42
N GLY A 459 14.71 20.94 -7.28
CA GLY A 459 14.14 20.21 -6.14
C GLY A 459 14.62 18.75 -6.02
N ALA A 460 15.03 18.11 -7.12
CA ALA A 460 15.60 16.75 -7.07
C ALA A 460 16.97 16.74 -6.39
N VAL A 461 17.82 17.75 -6.64
CA VAL A 461 19.14 17.89 -6.00
C VAL A 461 18.98 18.19 -4.50
N ARG A 462 18.04 19.07 -4.14
CA ARG A 462 17.76 19.36 -2.72
C ARG A 462 17.26 18.13 -1.95
N ASP A 463 16.42 17.30 -2.58
CA ASP A 463 15.94 16.05 -1.96
C ASP A 463 17.08 15.08 -1.66
N VAL A 464 18.05 14.95 -2.58
CA VAL A 464 19.25 14.14 -2.35
C VAL A 464 20.12 14.75 -1.25
N ALA A 465 20.28 16.07 -1.20
CA ALA A 465 21.04 16.74 -0.15
C ALA A 465 20.41 16.51 1.24
N GLN A 466 19.09 16.65 1.37
CA GLN A 466 18.37 16.31 2.61
C GLN A 466 18.58 14.83 2.98
N ARG A 467 18.36 13.91 2.03
CA ARG A 467 18.54 12.47 2.27
C ARG A 467 19.94 12.16 2.80
N LEU A 468 20.99 12.70 2.18
CA LEU A 468 22.37 12.49 2.61
C LEU A 468 22.64 13.05 4.00
N LEU A 469 22.15 14.25 4.33
CA LEU A 469 22.30 14.83 5.67
C LEU A 469 21.63 13.97 6.75
N VAL A 470 20.45 13.42 6.46
CA VAL A 470 19.71 12.51 7.36
C VAL A 470 20.42 11.17 7.49
N GLU A 471 20.80 10.53 6.37
CA GLU A 471 21.48 9.23 6.36
C GLU A 471 22.86 9.27 7.04
N ARG A 472 23.53 10.43 7.03
CA ARG A 472 24.83 10.66 7.71
C ARG A 472 24.69 11.06 9.17
N GLU A 473 23.47 11.29 9.66
CA GLU A 473 23.22 11.89 10.98
C GLU A 473 24.05 13.17 11.19
N ALA A 474 23.96 14.11 10.23
CA ALA A 474 24.81 15.29 10.12
C ALA A 474 24.56 16.35 11.21
N ILE A 475 24.74 16.00 12.48
CA ILE A 475 24.43 16.86 13.64
C ILE A 475 25.33 18.10 13.74
N SER A 476 26.47 18.10 13.06
CA SER A 476 27.45 19.20 13.11
C SER A 476 26.95 20.48 12.41
N VAL A 477 25.97 20.37 11.52
CA VAL A 477 25.41 21.49 10.74
C VAL A 477 24.07 21.99 11.29
N GLU A 478 23.67 21.56 12.50
CA GLU A 478 22.42 21.94 13.16
C GLU A 478 22.16 23.44 13.10
N ASN A 479 23.12 24.28 13.53
CA ASN A 479 22.95 25.73 13.53
C ASN A 479 22.68 26.30 12.13
N GLY A 480 23.39 25.79 11.12
CA GLY A 480 23.18 26.22 9.73
C GLY A 480 21.78 25.88 9.23
N LEU A 481 21.26 24.70 9.57
CA LEU A 481 19.88 24.32 9.25
C LEU A 481 18.85 25.16 10.01
N ARG A 482 19.08 25.46 11.29
CA ARG A 482 18.20 26.33 12.08
C ARG A 482 18.11 27.74 11.49
N ASP A 483 19.24 28.28 11.06
CA ASP A 483 19.28 29.57 10.38
C ASP A 483 18.43 29.55 9.11
N LEU A 484 18.46 28.47 8.32
CA LEU A 484 17.59 28.33 7.14
C LEU A 484 16.10 28.29 7.49
N VAL A 485 15.71 27.60 8.57
CA VAL A 485 14.29 27.55 8.99
C VAL A 485 13.78 28.93 9.36
N LEU A 486 14.60 29.72 10.06
CA LEU A 486 14.22 31.03 10.61
C LEU A 486 14.39 32.21 9.62
N ASP A 487 15.07 31.99 8.50
CA ASP A 487 15.29 33.00 7.46
C ASP A 487 14.02 33.20 6.62
N SER A 488 13.22 34.22 6.95
CA SER A 488 11.97 34.55 6.28
C SER A 488 12.13 35.03 4.84
N ASP A 489 13.34 35.39 4.42
CA ASP A 489 13.64 35.85 3.06
C ASP A 489 13.87 34.66 2.11
N LEU A 490 14.08 33.46 2.64
CA LEU A 490 14.24 32.25 1.83
C LEU A 490 12.88 31.72 1.30
N PRO A 491 12.88 31.13 0.09
CA PRO A 491 11.71 30.39 -0.40
C PRO A 491 11.26 29.31 0.60
N VAL A 492 9.95 29.22 0.82
CA VAL A 492 9.32 28.28 1.77
C VAL A 492 9.84 26.85 1.60
N ALA A 493 9.98 26.36 0.37
CA ALA A 493 10.48 25.01 0.08
C ALA A 493 11.83 24.69 0.76
N ARG A 494 12.75 25.67 0.76
CA ARG A 494 14.10 25.53 1.34
C ARG A 494 14.04 25.50 2.87
N ARG A 495 13.21 26.37 3.44
CA ARG A 495 12.93 26.42 4.89
C ARG A 495 12.30 25.12 5.38
N LEU A 496 11.35 24.56 4.62
CA LEU A 496 10.71 23.28 4.91
C LEU A 496 11.69 22.11 4.86
N GLN A 497 12.54 22.03 3.83
CA GLN A 497 13.56 20.98 3.76
C GLN A 497 14.55 21.07 4.92
N ALA A 498 14.99 22.27 5.31
CA ALA A 498 15.83 22.44 6.50
C ALA A 498 15.13 21.97 7.79
N MET A 499 13.84 22.28 7.95
CA MET A 499 13.05 21.86 9.12
C MET A 499 12.94 20.34 9.20
N TRP A 500 12.65 19.65 8.09
CA TRP A 500 12.58 18.19 8.07
C TRP A 500 13.94 17.51 8.09
N THR A 501 15.00 18.19 7.65
CA THR A 501 16.37 17.71 7.85
C THR A 501 16.70 17.70 9.34
N LEU A 502 16.37 18.78 10.07
CA LEU A 502 16.52 18.83 11.53
C LEU A 502 15.70 17.75 12.25
N GLU A 503 14.47 17.46 11.78
CA GLU A 503 13.66 16.36 12.31
C GLU A 503 14.35 15.01 12.06
N GLY A 504 14.84 14.77 10.84
CA GLY A 504 15.46 13.51 10.46
C GLY A 504 16.79 13.21 11.15
N ILE A 505 17.49 14.23 11.66
CA ILE A 505 18.73 14.07 12.47
C ILE A 505 18.49 14.24 13.97
N ASP A 506 17.24 14.22 14.43
CA ASP A 506 16.84 14.39 15.84
C ASP A 506 17.41 15.66 16.49
N ARG A 507 17.30 16.81 15.81
CA ARG A 507 17.76 18.14 16.28
C ARG A 507 16.68 19.21 16.29
N VAL A 508 15.43 18.79 16.36
CA VAL A 508 14.30 19.69 16.62
C VAL A 508 14.15 19.93 18.12
N ASP A 509 13.88 21.18 18.51
CA ASP A 509 13.52 21.54 19.89
C ASP A 509 12.25 22.40 19.92
N SER A 510 11.67 22.56 21.12
CA SER A 510 10.41 23.30 21.29
C SER A 510 10.54 24.80 21.00
N SER A 511 11.73 25.39 21.11
CA SER A 511 11.93 26.81 20.81
C SER A 511 11.86 27.08 19.31
N LEU A 512 12.50 26.23 18.50
CA LEU A 512 12.46 26.31 17.04
C LEU A 512 11.03 26.11 16.53
N ILE A 513 10.33 25.11 17.05
CA ILE A 513 8.96 24.81 16.61
C ILE A 513 7.98 25.88 17.08
N ALA A 514 8.15 26.46 18.27
CA ALA A 514 7.36 27.60 18.70
C ALA A 514 7.59 28.83 17.79
N SER A 515 8.82 29.10 17.37
CA SER A 515 9.11 30.16 16.40
C SER A 515 8.47 29.88 15.04
N ALA A 516 8.60 28.66 14.50
CA ALA A 516 7.99 28.28 13.24
C ALA A 516 6.45 28.27 13.30
N ALA A 517 5.86 27.92 14.45
CA ALA A 517 4.42 28.00 14.69
C ALA A 517 3.90 29.45 14.72
N GLY A 518 4.77 30.43 14.94
CA GLY A 518 4.47 31.85 14.88
C GLY A 518 4.82 32.52 13.55
N ASP A 519 5.25 31.77 12.53
CA ASP A 519 5.68 32.32 11.23
C ASP A 519 4.52 32.97 10.46
N ASP A 520 4.81 33.96 9.62
CA ASP A 520 3.78 34.61 8.79
C ASP A 520 3.23 33.66 7.70
N ASP A 521 4.05 32.73 7.20
CA ASP A 521 3.66 31.80 6.15
C ASP A 521 2.89 30.59 6.71
N PRO A 522 1.65 30.32 6.25
CA PRO A 522 0.86 29.21 6.76
C PRO A 522 1.43 27.83 6.44
N LEU A 523 2.26 27.66 5.40
CA LEU A 523 2.92 26.39 5.13
C LEU A 523 3.96 26.09 6.20
N ILE A 524 4.71 27.08 6.66
CA ILE A 524 5.68 26.90 7.76
C ILE A 524 4.94 26.49 9.03
N ARG A 525 3.83 27.16 9.36
CA ARG A 525 3.00 26.80 10.53
C ARG A 525 2.36 25.42 10.42
N GLU A 526 1.88 25.03 9.23
CA GLU A 526 1.34 23.68 8.98
C GLU A 526 2.40 22.60 9.23
N HIS A 527 3.62 22.81 8.74
CA HIS A 527 4.72 21.88 8.96
C HIS A 527 5.25 21.91 10.40
N ALA A 528 5.23 23.07 11.07
CA ALA A 528 5.53 23.17 12.49
C ALA A 528 4.58 22.28 13.33
N ALA A 529 3.28 22.26 13.00
CA ALA A 529 2.34 21.32 13.64
C ALA A 529 2.72 19.85 13.43
N ARG A 530 3.17 19.47 12.22
CA ARG A 530 3.61 18.09 11.94
C ARG A 530 4.87 17.72 12.72
N VAL A 531 5.86 18.60 12.71
CA VAL A 531 7.16 18.36 13.35
C VAL A 531 7.06 18.44 14.88
N ALA A 532 6.06 19.15 15.41
CA ALA A 532 5.75 19.13 16.85
C ALA A 532 5.45 17.72 17.39
N GLU A 533 5.06 16.76 16.53
CA GLU A 533 4.85 15.37 16.93
C GLU A 533 6.13 14.69 17.44
N SER A 534 7.31 15.18 17.03
CA SER A 534 8.62 14.67 17.48
C SER A 534 9.05 15.28 18.82
N LEU A 535 8.33 16.27 19.36
CA LEU A 535 8.60 16.84 20.67
C LEU A 535 8.01 15.97 21.80
N PRO A 536 8.53 16.08 23.05
CA PRO A 536 7.86 15.53 24.21
C PRO A 536 6.39 15.97 24.26
N PRO A 537 5.41 15.05 24.48
CA PRO A 537 3.99 15.37 24.33
C PRO A 537 3.49 16.59 25.12
N HIS A 538 4.01 16.80 26.33
CA HIS A 538 3.67 17.94 27.18
C HIS A 538 4.16 19.30 26.65
N LEU A 539 5.16 19.31 25.77
CA LEU A 539 5.63 20.51 25.06
C LEU A 539 4.88 20.69 23.74
N ALA A 540 4.60 19.59 23.04
CA ALA A 540 3.88 19.61 21.76
C ALA A 540 2.45 20.13 21.91
N VAL A 541 1.73 19.69 22.95
CA VAL A 541 0.29 19.94 23.08
C VAL A 541 -0.05 21.44 23.11
N GLY A 542 0.74 22.27 23.80
CA GLY A 542 0.47 23.71 23.87
C GLY A 542 0.59 24.40 22.50
N ILE A 543 1.67 24.11 21.77
CA ILE A 543 1.88 24.62 20.41
C ILE A 543 0.74 24.18 19.48
N LEU A 544 0.34 22.91 19.57
CA LEU A 544 -0.72 22.35 18.74
C LEU A 544 -2.10 22.89 19.08
N GLU A 545 -2.39 23.15 20.35
CA GLU A 545 -3.64 23.79 20.78
C GLU A 545 -3.77 25.22 20.24
N ASP A 546 -2.66 25.97 20.23
CA ASP A 546 -2.61 27.30 19.63
C ASP A 546 -2.83 27.23 18.12
N LEU A 547 -2.10 26.36 17.41
CA LEU A 547 -2.27 26.17 15.96
C LEU A 547 -3.65 25.59 15.58
N SER A 548 -4.33 24.86 16.48
CA SER A 548 -5.71 24.40 16.25
C SER A 548 -6.72 25.55 16.12
N GLN A 549 -6.31 26.77 16.53
CA GLN A 549 -7.10 27.99 16.48
C GLN A 549 -6.63 28.96 15.37
N ASP A 550 -5.66 28.56 14.54
CA ASP A 550 -5.10 29.39 13.46
C ASP A 550 -6.17 29.93 12.51
N GLY A 551 -5.95 31.11 11.92
CA GLY A 551 -6.87 31.69 10.94
C GLY A 551 -7.01 30.84 9.66
N GLN A 552 -5.98 30.08 9.31
CA GLN A 552 -5.88 29.30 8.08
C GLN A 552 -6.42 27.86 8.26
N PRO A 553 -7.41 27.42 7.45
CA PRO A 553 -8.02 26.09 7.61
C PRO A 553 -7.03 24.92 7.55
N ARG A 554 -5.99 25.01 6.71
CA ARG A 554 -4.97 23.97 6.56
C ARG A 554 -4.13 23.77 7.82
N VAL A 555 -3.75 24.86 8.48
CA VAL A 555 -2.97 24.84 9.73
C VAL A 555 -3.83 24.25 10.85
N ARG A 556 -5.08 24.71 11.01
CA ARG A 556 -6.02 24.15 12.00
C ARG A 556 -6.21 22.65 11.81
N MET A 557 -6.47 22.22 10.56
CA MET A 557 -6.67 20.82 10.24
C MET A 557 -5.46 19.99 10.61
N GLN A 558 -4.26 20.41 10.18
CA GLN A 558 -3.03 19.70 10.48
C GLN A 558 -2.73 19.65 11.98
N ALA A 559 -2.96 20.74 12.71
CA ALA A 559 -2.82 20.77 14.16
C ALA A 559 -3.74 19.74 14.85
N VAL A 560 -5.02 19.68 14.47
CA VAL A 560 -5.97 18.68 15.02
C VAL A 560 -5.54 17.25 14.72
N LEU A 561 -5.03 16.97 13.51
CA LEU A 561 -4.47 15.67 13.15
C LEU A 561 -3.27 15.30 14.01
N SER A 562 -2.40 16.27 14.28
CA SER A 562 -1.16 16.11 15.06
C SER A 562 -1.45 15.94 16.55
N ILE A 563 -2.44 16.64 17.11
CA ILE A 563 -2.95 16.40 18.48
C ILE A 563 -3.40 14.94 18.61
N GLY A 564 -4.04 14.39 17.57
CA GLY A 564 -4.44 12.98 17.52
C GLY A 564 -3.28 11.98 17.59
N SER A 565 -2.04 12.39 17.30
CA SER A 565 -0.83 11.57 17.44
C SER A 565 -0.36 11.46 18.89
N LEU A 566 -0.74 12.41 19.76
CA LEU A 566 -0.30 12.44 21.15
C LEU A 566 -0.97 11.34 21.99
N PRO A 567 -0.36 10.96 23.14
CA PRO A 567 -0.99 10.08 24.12
C PRO A 567 -2.33 10.66 24.63
N SER A 568 -3.21 9.79 25.15
CA SER A 568 -4.56 10.20 25.56
C SER A 568 -4.61 11.30 26.63
N ALA A 569 -3.59 11.41 27.49
CA ALA A 569 -3.56 12.37 28.58
C ALA A 569 -3.50 13.82 28.06
N GLU A 570 -2.74 14.05 26.99
CA GLU A 570 -2.61 15.33 26.30
C GLU A 570 -3.64 15.49 25.18
N ALA A 571 -3.85 14.45 24.36
CA ALA A 571 -4.68 14.53 23.17
C ALA A 571 -6.16 14.78 23.47
N LEU A 572 -6.74 14.04 24.43
CA LEU A 572 -8.19 14.07 24.64
C LEU A 572 -8.71 15.41 25.17
N PRO A 573 -8.08 16.06 26.18
CA PRO A 573 -8.47 17.40 26.58
C PRO A 573 -8.37 18.43 25.44
N ALA A 574 -7.30 18.38 24.65
CA ALA A 574 -7.10 19.30 23.53
C ALA A 574 -8.16 19.12 22.44
N LEU A 575 -8.42 17.86 22.03
CA LEU A 575 -9.47 17.54 21.04
C LEU A 575 -10.88 17.83 21.58
N ASP A 576 -11.11 17.77 22.88
CA ASP A 576 -12.36 18.20 23.50
C ASP A 576 -12.58 19.70 23.35
N GLY A 577 -11.53 20.49 23.63
CA GLY A 577 -11.52 21.93 23.38
C GLY A 577 -11.83 22.27 21.92
N VAL A 578 -11.25 21.51 20.98
CA VAL A 578 -11.54 21.63 19.54
C VAL A 578 -13.01 21.34 19.25
N LEU A 579 -13.56 20.22 19.72
CA LEU A 579 -14.97 19.87 19.48
C LEU A 579 -15.94 20.86 20.14
N ALA A 580 -15.60 21.40 21.31
CA ALA A 580 -16.42 22.38 22.00
C ALA A 580 -16.58 23.70 21.21
N ARG A 581 -15.59 24.04 20.38
CA ARG A 581 -15.59 25.21 19.49
C ARG A 581 -16.13 24.89 18.10
N ASP A 582 -15.67 23.80 17.51
CA ASP A 582 -15.68 23.58 16.05
C ASP A 582 -16.50 22.35 15.61
N ALA A 583 -17.35 21.77 16.47
CA ALA A 583 -18.16 20.59 16.12
C ALA A 583 -19.01 20.73 14.85
N ALA A 584 -19.33 21.95 14.41
CA ALA A 584 -20.09 22.18 13.18
C ALA A 584 -19.26 21.87 11.92
N ASP A 585 -17.94 22.01 11.97
CA ASP A 585 -17.05 21.78 10.83
C ASP A 585 -16.85 20.27 10.59
N ALA A 586 -17.28 19.79 9.42
CA ALA A 586 -17.20 18.37 9.08
C ALA A 586 -15.76 17.87 8.91
N GLY A 587 -14.86 18.71 8.40
CA GLY A 587 -13.45 18.37 8.25
C GLY A 587 -12.79 18.17 9.61
N ILE A 588 -13.00 19.12 10.54
CA ILE A 588 -12.47 19.04 11.89
C ILE A 588 -13.03 17.83 12.64
N ARG A 589 -14.33 17.54 12.54
CA ARG A 589 -14.88 16.31 13.13
C ARG A 589 -14.19 15.06 12.61
N LYS A 590 -13.92 14.97 11.30
CA LYS A 590 -13.21 13.82 10.71
C LYS A 590 -11.76 13.72 11.16
N ALA A 591 -11.06 14.84 11.32
CA ALA A 591 -9.71 14.86 11.88
C ALA A 591 -9.68 14.38 13.34
N VAL A 592 -10.60 14.87 14.18
CA VAL A 592 -10.73 14.38 15.57
C VAL A 592 -11.00 12.88 15.58
N LEU A 593 -11.96 12.41 14.76
CA LEU A 593 -12.27 10.98 14.65
C LEU A 593 -11.07 10.14 14.21
N ALA A 594 -10.26 10.63 13.27
CA ALA A 594 -9.02 9.98 12.88
C ALA A 594 -8.05 9.84 14.06
N GLY A 595 -7.97 10.85 14.94
CA GLY A 595 -7.11 10.85 16.12
C GLY A 595 -7.59 9.97 17.28
N ILE A 596 -8.89 9.73 17.45
CA ILE A 596 -9.42 9.05 18.66
C ILE A 596 -9.77 7.57 18.47
N ALA A 597 -9.27 6.92 17.42
CA ALA A 597 -9.51 5.48 17.21
C ALA A 597 -9.14 4.66 18.46
N GLY A 598 -10.10 3.91 19.00
CA GLY A 598 -9.95 3.11 20.22
C GLY A 598 -10.07 3.90 21.53
N ARG A 599 -10.21 5.23 21.45
CA ARG A 599 -10.30 6.17 22.58
C ARG A 599 -11.68 6.83 22.68
N GLU A 600 -12.64 6.42 21.86
CA GLU A 600 -13.94 7.07 21.72
C GLU A 600 -14.77 7.02 23.01
N ILE A 601 -14.79 5.90 23.72
CA ILE A 601 -15.50 5.78 25.00
C ILE A 601 -14.87 6.68 26.08
N GLN A 602 -13.54 6.81 26.10
CA GLN A 602 -12.87 7.70 27.04
C GLN A 602 -13.21 9.16 26.73
N MET A 603 -13.19 9.53 25.45
CA MET A 603 -13.63 10.86 24.99
C MET A 603 -15.07 11.13 25.44
N LEU A 604 -16.00 10.20 25.20
CA LEU A 604 -17.40 10.37 25.56
C LEU A 604 -17.66 10.40 27.08
N ARG A 605 -16.98 9.58 27.88
CA ARG A 605 -17.21 9.48 29.34
C ARG A 605 -16.53 10.57 30.17
N VAL A 606 -15.44 11.14 29.67
CA VAL A 606 -14.64 12.08 30.47
C VAL A 606 -14.83 13.49 29.95
N GLN A 607 -14.48 13.71 28.68
CA GLN A 607 -14.37 15.06 28.14
C GLN A 607 -15.72 15.53 27.56
N GLY A 608 -16.34 14.68 26.74
CA GLY A 608 -17.64 14.91 26.13
C GLY A 608 -18.83 14.61 27.03
N ASP A 609 -18.65 14.22 28.29
CA ASP A 609 -19.73 13.72 29.15
C ASP A 609 -20.86 14.76 29.31
N PRO A 610 -22.07 14.50 28.79
CA PRO A 610 -23.18 15.43 28.92
C PRO A 610 -23.66 15.62 30.37
N VAL A 611 -23.38 14.67 31.27
CA VAL A 611 -23.76 14.75 32.69
C VAL A 611 -22.85 15.72 33.46
N ARG A 612 -21.60 15.89 33.01
CA ARG A 612 -20.60 16.78 33.63
C ARG A 612 -20.58 18.19 33.04
N ASN A 613 -21.65 18.61 32.34
CA ASN A 613 -21.69 19.84 31.55
C ASN A 613 -20.64 19.90 30.42
N GLY A 614 -20.23 18.76 29.89
CA GLY A 614 -19.39 18.68 28.70
C GLY A 614 -20.09 19.25 27.46
N TRP A 615 -19.36 19.40 26.35
CA TRP A 615 -19.88 20.03 25.13
C TRP A 615 -21.09 19.31 24.51
N LEU A 616 -21.26 17.99 24.74
CA LEU A 616 -22.46 17.25 24.33
C LEU A 616 -23.73 17.71 25.07
N GLY A 617 -23.61 18.22 26.29
CA GLY A 617 -24.75 18.67 27.11
C GLY A 617 -25.42 19.95 26.59
N ARG A 618 -24.73 20.73 25.73
CA ARG A 618 -25.23 22.01 25.20
C ARG A 618 -26.40 21.86 24.21
N GLY A 619 -26.59 20.66 23.65
CA GLY A 619 -27.62 20.38 22.64
C GLY A 619 -27.36 21.05 21.29
N GLY A 620 -27.68 20.38 20.19
CA GLY A 620 -27.49 20.94 18.84
C GLY A 620 -27.34 19.88 17.75
N ALA A 621 -27.45 20.30 16.49
CA ALA A 621 -27.25 19.40 15.35
C ALA A 621 -25.79 18.91 15.26
N ALA A 622 -24.82 19.80 15.49
CA ALA A 622 -23.40 19.48 15.45
C ALA A 622 -23.01 18.45 16.52
N GLN A 623 -23.44 18.64 17.77
CA GLN A 623 -23.16 17.74 18.89
C GLN A 623 -23.71 16.32 18.63
N ARG A 624 -24.95 16.24 18.16
CA ARG A 624 -25.57 14.96 17.75
C ARG A 624 -24.82 14.29 16.61
N GLN A 625 -24.30 15.08 15.67
CA GLN A 625 -23.52 14.57 14.55
C GLN A 625 -22.19 13.99 15.00
N VAL A 626 -21.44 14.67 15.88
CA VAL A 626 -20.20 14.12 16.46
C VAL A 626 -20.47 12.79 17.17
N LEU A 627 -21.48 12.75 18.04
CA LEU A 627 -21.86 11.53 18.77
C LEU A 627 -22.20 10.40 17.79
N THR A 628 -23.01 10.69 16.76
CA THR A 628 -23.40 9.71 15.75
C THR A 628 -22.20 9.16 14.98
N GLU A 629 -21.29 10.03 14.54
CA GLU A 629 -20.10 9.63 13.78
C GLU A 629 -19.13 8.79 14.63
N MET A 630 -18.94 9.12 15.91
CA MET A 630 -18.15 8.30 16.86
C MET A 630 -18.76 6.91 17.04
N ILE A 631 -20.06 6.83 17.31
CA ILE A 631 -20.78 5.56 17.50
C ILE A 631 -20.69 4.71 16.23
N ASP A 632 -20.90 5.31 15.07
CA ASP A 632 -20.87 4.60 13.79
C ASP A 632 -19.49 4.06 13.46
N ALA A 633 -18.43 4.81 13.73
CA ALA A 633 -17.05 4.34 13.55
C ALA A 633 -16.77 3.12 14.45
N MET A 634 -17.17 3.18 15.71
CA MET A 634 -17.02 2.06 16.65
C MET A 634 -17.80 0.82 16.22
N LEU A 635 -19.05 0.97 15.77
CA LEU A 635 -19.87 -0.15 15.31
C LEU A 635 -19.37 -0.74 13.98
N GLN A 636 -18.66 0.04 13.17
CA GLN A 636 -18.04 -0.43 11.93
C GLN A 636 -16.75 -1.23 12.16
N ARG A 637 -16.00 -0.94 13.22
CA ARG A 637 -14.72 -1.61 13.56
C ARG A 637 -14.85 -3.11 13.90
N ARG A 638 -16.06 -3.68 13.78
CA ARG A 638 -16.38 -5.12 13.95
C ARG A 638 -15.67 -5.73 15.17
N GLY A 639 -16.22 -5.45 16.35
CA GLY A 639 -15.84 -6.09 17.60
C GLY A 639 -17.00 -6.03 18.60
N SER A 640 -17.17 -7.08 19.41
CA SER A 640 -18.20 -7.15 20.44
C SER A 640 -18.00 -6.08 21.53
N ASP A 641 -16.77 -5.63 21.73
CA ASP A 641 -16.35 -4.60 22.69
C ASP A 641 -17.08 -3.27 22.50
N GLY A 642 -17.09 -2.76 21.27
CA GLY A 642 -17.60 -1.42 20.98
C GLY A 642 -19.08 -1.32 21.28
N ALA A 643 -19.87 -2.29 20.81
CA ALA A 643 -21.29 -2.37 21.10
C ALA A 643 -21.57 -2.57 22.61
N THR A 644 -20.78 -3.41 23.29
CA THR A 644 -20.91 -3.62 24.74
C THR A 644 -20.68 -2.33 25.51
N ALA A 645 -19.59 -1.61 25.21
CA ALA A 645 -19.22 -0.37 25.86
C ALA A 645 -20.21 0.76 25.57
N LEU A 646 -20.70 0.85 24.33
CA LEU A 646 -21.74 1.80 23.93
C LEU A 646 -23.05 1.57 24.68
N LEU A 647 -23.55 0.33 24.75
CA LEU A 647 -24.77 0.02 25.48
C LEU A 647 -24.61 0.26 26.99
N ALA A 648 -23.43 0.00 27.56
CA ALA A 648 -23.11 0.32 28.95
C ALA A 648 -23.02 1.84 29.20
N LEU A 649 -22.63 2.63 28.20
CA LEU A 649 -22.66 4.09 28.27
C LEU A 649 -24.10 4.62 28.17
N ALA A 650 -24.94 3.99 27.34
CA ALA A 650 -26.35 4.33 27.24
C ALA A 650 -27.09 4.09 28.57
N THR A 651 -26.85 2.96 29.23
CA THR A 651 -27.44 2.69 30.56
C THR A 651 -26.97 3.70 31.60
N GLU A 652 -25.67 4.02 31.62
CA GLU A 652 -25.07 5.05 32.51
C GLU A 652 -25.74 6.43 32.32
N TRP A 653 -26.07 6.79 31.09
CA TRP A 653 -26.69 8.08 30.75
C TRP A 653 -28.23 8.06 30.71
N SER A 654 -28.86 6.93 31.02
CA SER A 654 -30.31 6.74 30.83
C SER A 654 -31.19 7.69 31.64
N GLU A 655 -30.72 8.16 32.80
CA GLU A 655 -31.44 9.08 33.68
C GLU A 655 -31.13 10.56 33.37
N ASN A 656 -29.86 10.87 33.12
CA ASN A 656 -29.37 12.26 33.08
C ASN A 656 -29.13 12.78 31.65
N SER A 657 -29.09 11.92 30.64
CA SER A 657 -28.88 12.30 29.25
C SER A 657 -29.66 11.42 28.27
N ILE A 658 -30.99 11.45 28.43
CA ILE A 658 -31.94 10.62 27.68
C ILE A 658 -31.73 10.69 26.15
N GLY A 659 -31.50 11.90 25.61
CA GLY A 659 -31.29 12.08 24.17
C GLY A 659 -30.05 11.35 23.64
N SER A 660 -28.92 11.45 24.35
CA SER A 660 -27.67 10.78 23.99
C SER A 660 -27.80 9.25 24.12
N SER A 661 -28.45 8.79 25.20
CA SER A 661 -28.72 7.37 25.40
C SER A 661 -29.61 6.78 24.29
N LEU A 662 -30.66 7.50 23.88
CA LEU A 662 -31.53 7.07 22.77
C LEU A 662 -30.75 6.97 21.46
N ILE A 663 -29.90 7.96 21.16
CA ILE A 663 -29.05 7.94 19.95
C ILE A 663 -28.18 6.67 19.93
N ILE A 664 -27.53 6.35 21.05
CA ILE A 664 -26.69 5.14 21.13
C ILE A 664 -27.52 3.88 20.84
N ILE A 665 -28.64 3.69 21.56
CA ILE A 665 -29.49 2.50 21.39
C ILE A 665 -30.01 2.40 19.94
N ASP A 666 -30.44 3.53 19.35
CA ASP A 666 -30.95 3.58 17.98
C ASP A 666 -29.87 3.22 16.95
N ARG A 667 -28.63 3.71 17.10
CA ARG A 667 -27.53 3.35 16.19
C ARG A 667 -27.16 1.87 16.27
N VAL A 668 -27.15 1.28 17.47
CA VAL A 668 -26.93 -0.17 17.64
C VAL A 668 -28.11 -0.94 17.02
N SER A 669 -29.34 -0.50 17.27
CA SER A 669 -30.57 -1.10 16.73
C SER A 669 -30.60 -1.08 15.20
N ALA A 670 -30.08 -0.03 14.56
CA ALA A 670 -29.96 0.03 13.10
C ALA A 670 -29.04 -1.06 12.52
N ARG A 671 -28.06 -1.57 13.29
CA ARG A 671 -27.16 -2.66 12.88
C ARG A 671 -27.82 -4.04 13.01
N THR A 672 -28.67 -4.22 14.01
CA THR A 672 -29.35 -5.50 14.27
C THR A 672 -30.70 -5.62 13.55
N LYS A 673 -31.35 -4.49 13.24
CA LYS A 673 -32.66 -4.41 12.57
C LYS A 673 -33.69 -5.33 13.24
N PRO A 674 -34.04 -5.11 14.53
CA PRO A 674 -34.87 -6.01 15.32
C PRO A 674 -36.26 -6.27 14.71
N ASP A 675 -36.84 -5.27 14.02
CA ASP A 675 -38.16 -5.41 13.38
C ASP A 675 -38.11 -6.05 11.98
N SER A 676 -36.92 -6.43 11.49
CA SER A 676 -36.78 -7.06 10.19
C SER A 676 -37.32 -8.49 10.20
N LYS A 677 -37.76 -8.99 9.04
CA LYS A 677 -38.06 -10.42 8.86
C LYS A 677 -36.86 -11.33 9.15
N LYS A 678 -35.63 -10.79 9.09
CA LYS A 678 -34.37 -11.49 9.38
C LYS A 678 -33.50 -10.57 10.25
N PRO A 679 -33.79 -10.45 11.56
CA PRO A 679 -32.96 -9.65 12.45
C PRO A 679 -31.56 -10.25 12.54
N ARG A 680 -30.56 -9.39 12.66
CA ARG A 680 -29.16 -9.80 12.79
C ARG A 680 -28.81 -9.85 14.27
N ARG A 681 -28.30 -10.99 14.71
CA ARG A 681 -27.72 -11.14 16.05
C ARG A 681 -26.45 -10.30 16.16
N MET A 682 -26.23 -9.71 17.34
CA MET A 682 -25.01 -9.02 17.71
C MET A 682 -24.44 -9.63 18.99
N ASP A 683 -23.24 -10.20 18.87
CA ASP A 683 -22.53 -10.75 20.02
C ASP A 683 -21.79 -9.64 20.76
N LEU A 684 -21.96 -9.60 22.07
CA LEU A 684 -21.37 -8.70 23.04
C LEU A 684 -20.35 -9.46 23.89
N ARG A 685 -19.39 -8.75 24.50
CA ARG A 685 -18.36 -9.38 25.35
C ARG A 685 -18.93 -9.92 26.67
N GLY A 686 -20.01 -9.32 27.13
CA GLY A 686 -20.68 -9.61 28.38
C GLY A 686 -21.97 -8.78 28.44
N GLU A 687 -22.67 -8.88 29.56
CA GLU A 687 -23.80 -7.99 29.81
C GLU A 687 -23.29 -6.53 29.88
N PRO A 688 -23.87 -5.60 29.11
CA PRO A 688 -23.58 -4.18 29.31
C PRO A 688 -23.98 -3.78 30.74
N VAL A 689 -23.09 -3.10 31.45
CA VAL A 689 -23.32 -2.74 32.87
C VAL A 689 -24.64 -1.97 33.00
N GLY A 690 -25.52 -2.41 33.88
CA GLY A 690 -26.83 -1.78 34.12
C GLY A 690 -27.93 -2.13 33.10
N TRP A 691 -27.66 -3.00 32.11
CA TRP A 691 -28.64 -3.35 31.07
C TRP A 691 -29.87 -4.04 31.64
N SER A 692 -29.71 -5.08 32.46
CA SER A 692 -30.86 -5.73 33.12
C SER A 692 -31.68 -4.79 33.99
N ALA A 693 -31.04 -3.83 34.67
CA ALA A 693 -31.75 -2.83 35.47
C ALA A 693 -32.66 -1.96 34.59
N VAL A 694 -32.17 -1.50 33.44
CA VAL A 694 -32.97 -0.73 32.47
C VAL A 694 -34.13 -1.56 31.90
N LEU A 695 -33.93 -2.85 31.62
CA LEU A 695 -35.01 -3.72 31.11
C LEU A 695 -36.13 -3.94 32.14
N SER A 696 -35.75 -4.10 33.41
CA SER A 696 -36.65 -4.37 34.54
C SER A 696 -37.19 -3.12 35.22
N ALA A 697 -36.76 -1.92 34.81
CA ALA A 697 -37.20 -0.64 35.38
C ALA A 697 -38.72 -0.46 35.31
N GLY A 698 -39.31 0.00 36.42
CA GLY A 698 -40.72 0.32 36.54
C GLY A 698 -41.06 1.73 36.05
N PRO A 699 -42.37 2.08 35.97
CA PRO A 699 -42.80 3.43 35.63
C PRO A 699 -42.28 4.45 36.66
N GLY A 700 -41.30 5.26 36.27
CA GLY A 700 -40.66 6.27 37.13
C GLY A 700 -39.18 6.03 37.41
N ASP A 701 -38.68 4.81 37.20
CA ASP A 701 -37.28 4.45 37.47
C ASP A 701 -36.35 4.70 36.26
N CYS A 702 -36.91 4.78 35.05
CA CYS A 702 -36.18 5.08 33.82
C CYS A 702 -37.15 5.70 32.79
N ASP A 703 -36.65 6.54 31.88
CA ASP A 703 -37.48 7.16 30.85
C ASP A 703 -38.16 6.07 30.00
N PRO A 704 -39.50 6.12 29.80
CA PRO A 704 -40.24 5.12 29.03
C PRO A 704 -39.73 4.90 27.61
N ARG A 705 -39.11 5.91 26.99
CA ARG A 705 -38.52 5.81 25.65
C ARG A 705 -37.27 4.94 25.67
N ILE A 706 -36.45 5.05 26.71
CA ILE A 706 -35.24 4.24 26.89
C ILE A 706 -35.61 2.78 27.13
N THR A 707 -36.52 2.52 28.07
CA THR A 707 -36.95 1.15 28.37
C THR A 707 -37.62 0.49 27.16
N SER A 708 -38.39 1.24 26.37
CA SER A 708 -38.96 0.78 25.10
C SER A 708 -37.88 0.44 24.06
N ALA A 709 -36.91 1.34 23.86
CA ALA A 709 -35.82 1.12 22.91
C ALA A 709 -34.92 -0.06 23.32
N ALA A 710 -34.60 -0.19 24.62
CA ALA A 710 -33.82 -1.29 25.17
C ALA A 710 -34.54 -2.63 24.99
N ARG A 711 -35.82 -2.74 25.37
CA ARG A 711 -36.62 -3.97 25.19
C ARG A 711 -36.76 -4.37 23.74
N LYS A 712 -36.79 -3.41 22.82
CA LYS A 712 -36.87 -3.65 21.38
C LYS A 712 -35.61 -4.29 20.81
N ILE A 713 -34.43 -3.81 21.20
CA ILE A 713 -33.15 -4.32 20.68
C ILE A 713 -32.70 -5.59 21.41
N ASP A 714 -33.07 -5.76 22.67
CA ASP A 714 -32.60 -6.82 23.57
C ASP A 714 -32.65 -8.26 22.98
N PRO A 715 -33.69 -8.69 22.23
CA PRO A 715 -33.74 -10.02 21.61
C PRO A 715 -32.66 -10.27 20.55
N THR A 716 -32.05 -9.21 20.02
CA THR A 716 -30.99 -9.29 19.00
C THR A 716 -29.58 -9.34 19.60
N LEU A 717 -29.45 -9.13 20.90
CA LEU A 717 -28.16 -9.10 21.60
C LEU A 717 -27.84 -10.47 22.20
N ALA A 718 -26.57 -10.84 22.25
CA ALA A 718 -26.13 -12.09 22.88
C ALA A 718 -24.77 -11.92 23.55
N TRP A 719 -24.54 -12.62 24.66
CA TRP A 719 -23.24 -12.63 25.33
C TRP A 719 -23.05 -13.92 26.16
N PRO A 720 -21.80 -14.27 26.52
CA PRO A 720 -21.52 -15.42 27.37
C PRO A 720 -22.27 -15.34 28.71
N GLY A 721 -22.97 -16.42 29.09
CA GLY A 721 -23.70 -16.51 30.36
C GLY A 721 -25.14 -15.97 30.36
N ARG A 722 -25.66 -15.49 29.22
CA ARG A 722 -27.06 -15.05 29.10
C ARG A 722 -28.02 -16.27 29.14
N PRO A 723 -29.03 -16.31 30.03
CA PRO A 723 -29.99 -17.43 30.12
C PRO A 723 -30.71 -17.69 28.79
N GLY A 724 -30.78 -18.95 28.35
CA GLY A 724 -31.41 -19.34 27.08
C GLY A 724 -30.53 -19.23 25.83
N ILE A 725 -29.28 -18.79 25.96
CA ILE A 725 -28.28 -18.84 24.89
C ILE A 725 -27.34 -20.02 25.18
N GLU A 726 -27.58 -21.16 24.54
CA GLU A 726 -26.58 -22.23 24.49
C GLU A 726 -25.30 -21.69 23.86
N GLN A 727 -24.18 -21.86 24.56
CA GLN A 727 -22.88 -21.51 24.05
C GLN A 727 -22.44 -22.58 23.06
N LEU A 728 -23.01 -22.56 21.85
CA LEU A 728 -22.38 -23.19 20.70
C LEU A 728 -21.13 -22.38 20.39
N VAL A 729 -19.98 -22.88 20.85
CA VAL A 729 -18.73 -22.50 20.22
C VAL A 729 -18.75 -23.20 18.85
N ASP A 730 -19.22 -22.47 17.85
CA ASP A 730 -19.34 -22.96 16.48
C ASP A 730 -17.94 -23.12 15.89
N TYR A 731 -17.36 -24.30 16.09
CA TYR A 731 -16.26 -24.78 15.28
C TYR A 731 -16.85 -25.88 14.41
N ASP A 732 -16.89 -25.63 13.10
CA ASP A 732 -17.15 -26.69 12.14
C ASP A 732 -16.01 -27.72 12.25
N THR A 733 -16.29 -28.84 12.90
CA THR A 733 -15.35 -29.96 13.10
C THR A 733 -15.39 -30.95 11.95
N SER A 734 -16.15 -30.67 10.87
CA SER A 734 -15.98 -31.41 9.62
C SER A 734 -14.57 -31.19 9.08
N SER A 735 -14.07 -32.11 8.23
CA SER A 735 -12.75 -31.95 7.62
C SER A 735 -12.61 -30.61 6.89
N ALA A 736 -13.66 -30.16 6.19
CA ALA A 736 -13.65 -28.86 5.49
C ALA A 736 -13.55 -27.67 6.46
N GLY A 737 -14.25 -27.72 7.59
CA GLY A 737 -14.19 -26.72 8.65
C GLY A 737 -12.83 -26.65 9.33
N LEU A 738 -12.26 -27.82 9.65
CA LEU A 738 -10.92 -27.95 10.22
C LEU A 738 -9.83 -27.45 9.27
N ILE A 739 -9.92 -27.74 7.96
CA ILE A 739 -9.00 -27.19 6.95
C ILE A 739 -9.07 -25.66 6.91
N SER A 740 -10.28 -25.08 6.87
CA SER A 740 -10.48 -23.63 6.81
C SER A 740 -9.91 -22.92 8.05
N ARG A 741 -10.19 -23.48 9.23
CA ARG A 741 -9.66 -22.99 10.50
C ARG A 741 -8.15 -23.16 10.59
N GLY A 742 -7.63 -24.34 10.23
CA GLY A 742 -6.20 -24.66 10.25
C GLY A 742 -5.39 -23.76 9.32
N ARG A 743 -5.93 -23.45 8.13
CA ARG A 743 -5.33 -22.48 7.20
C ARG A 743 -5.16 -21.10 7.84
N SER A 744 -6.15 -20.66 8.61
CA SER A 744 -6.08 -19.38 9.33
C SER A 744 -5.05 -19.42 10.46
N LEU A 745 -4.96 -20.55 11.18
CA LEU A 745 -4.01 -20.75 12.27
C LEU A 745 -2.57 -20.93 11.78
N PHE A 746 -2.36 -21.37 10.53
CA PHE A 746 -1.04 -21.60 9.95
C PHE A 746 -0.17 -20.34 9.91
N ALA A 747 -0.77 -19.13 10.00
CA ALA A 747 -0.03 -17.88 10.12
C ALA A 747 1.02 -17.89 11.25
N HIS A 748 0.77 -18.64 12.33
CA HIS A 748 1.73 -18.80 13.43
C HIS A 748 2.92 -19.70 13.08
N CYS A 749 2.81 -20.53 12.06
CA CYS A 749 3.84 -21.47 11.60
C CYS A 749 4.62 -20.93 10.38
N MET A 750 4.04 -19.99 9.63
CA MET A 750 4.58 -19.47 8.37
C MET A 750 5.95 -18.82 8.49
N THR A 751 6.25 -18.17 9.62
CA THR A 751 7.54 -17.49 9.84
C THR A 751 8.73 -18.43 9.65
N CYS A 752 8.59 -19.70 10.05
CA CYS A 752 9.64 -20.70 9.92
C CYS A 752 9.40 -21.61 8.71
N HIS A 753 8.17 -22.10 8.53
CA HIS A 753 7.86 -23.12 7.53
C HIS A 753 7.43 -22.58 6.16
N GLN A 754 7.34 -21.25 6.01
CA GLN A 754 6.89 -20.54 4.82
C GLN A 754 5.43 -20.84 4.44
N ALA A 755 4.79 -19.94 3.70
CA ALA A 755 3.40 -20.11 3.27
C ALA A 755 3.21 -21.33 2.34
N ASN A 756 4.26 -21.70 1.60
CA ASN A 756 4.30 -22.86 0.72
C ASN A 756 4.71 -24.16 1.43
N GLY A 757 4.93 -24.14 2.75
CA GLY A 757 5.29 -25.34 3.51
C GLY A 757 6.69 -25.88 3.24
N ARG A 758 7.53 -25.21 2.44
CA ARG A 758 8.86 -25.72 2.09
C ARG A 758 9.93 -25.43 3.14
N GLY A 759 9.60 -24.64 4.16
CA GLY A 759 10.59 -24.15 5.12
C GLY A 759 11.65 -23.27 4.46
N LEU A 760 12.74 -23.05 5.19
CA LEU A 760 13.91 -22.33 4.71
C LEU A 760 15.12 -23.25 4.87
N PRO A 761 15.44 -24.10 3.86
CA PRO A 761 16.59 -24.97 3.97
C PRO A 761 17.92 -24.20 4.06
N PRO A 762 18.87 -24.62 4.92
CA PRO A 762 18.84 -25.77 5.84
C PRO A 762 18.37 -25.42 7.26
N VAL A 763 17.76 -24.24 7.46
CA VAL A 763 17.42 -23.68 8.78
C VAL A 763 16.13 -24.28 9.34
N TYR A 764 15.04 -24.25 8.57
CA TYR A 764 13.73 -24.78 8.96
C TYR A 764 13.27 -25.86 7.99
N PRO A 765 12.82 -27.03 8.49
CA PRO A 765 12.46 -28.16 7.63
C PRO A 765 11.17 -27.88 6.84
N PRO A 766 11.02 -28.50 5.67
CA PRO A 766 9.74 -28.52 4.98
C PRO A 766 8.69 -29.29 5.82
N LEU A 767 7.45 -28.83 5.69
CA LEU A 767 6.22 -29.51 6.10
C LEU A 767 5.54 -30.20 4.91
N ASP A 768 5.71 -29.66 3.70
CA ASP A 768 5.30 -30.31 2.45
C ASP A 768 6.10 -31.60 2.25
N GLU A 769 5.39 -32.71 1.99
CA GLU A 769 5.89 -34.08 1.83
C GLU A 769 6.75 -34.63 2.99
N SER A 770 6.78 -33.92 4.12
CA SER A 770 7.61 -34.28 5.25
C SER A 770 7.05 -35.48 6.01
N PRO A 771 7.85 -36.54 6.25
CA PRO A 771 7.39 -37.69 7.04
C PRO A 771 6.92 -37.30 8.44
N PHE A 772 7.49 -36.24 9.02
CA PHE A 772 7.09 -35.71 10.34
C PHE A 772 5.66 -35.15 10.34
N VAL A 773 5.12 -34.81 9.17
CA VAL A 773 3.76 -34.30 8.97
C VAL A 773 2.82 -35.37 8.44
N THR A 774 3.21 -36.10 7.39
CA THR A 774 2.35 -37.07 6.70
C THR A 774 2.32 -38.44 7.36
N GLY A 775 3.33 -38.80 8.14
CA GLY A 775 3.39 -40.04 8.92
C GLY A 775 2.46 -40.06 10.13
N SER A 776 2.90 -40.64 11.25
CA SER A 776 2.05 -40.80 12.45
C SER A 776 1.49 -39.45 12.95
N PRO A 777 0.15 -39.30 13.05
CA PRO A 777 -0.46 -38.08 13.60
C PRO A 777 -0.12 -37.90 15.09
N GLU A 778 0.21 -38.97 15.82
CA GLU A 778 0.61 -38.86 17.24
C GLU A 778 1.97 -38.19 17.39
N ARG A 779 2.93 -38.52 16.50
CA ARG A 779 4.24 -37.82 16.45
C ARG A 779 4.07 -36.33 16.21
N LEU A 780 3.25 -35.97 15.22
CA LEU A 780 2.97 -34.55 14.92
C LEU A 780 2.29 -33.84 16.09
N ALA A 781 1.32 -34.48 16.76
CA ALA A 781 0.63 -33.90 17.92
C ALA A 781 1.61 -33.62 19.06
N ARG A 782 2.51 -34.57 19.36
CA ARG A 782 3.53 -34.44 20.40
C ARG A 782 4.50 -33.29 20.14
N ILE A 783 4.95 -33.13 18.89
CA ILE A 783 5.79 -32.00 18.45
C ILE A 783 5.04 -30.68 18.63
N LEU A 784 3.80 -30.56 18.14
CA LEU A 784 3.05 -29.31 18.23
C LEU A 784 2.70 -28.94 19.67
N MET A 785 2.49 -29.90 20.57
CA MET A 785 2.14 -29.61 21.96
C MET A 785 3.33 -29.17 22.82
N HIS A 786 4.53 -29.72 22.57
CA HIS A 786 5.67 -29.56 23.50
C HIS A 786 6.95 -29.03 22.84
N GLY A 787 6.98 -28.93 21.50
CA GLY A 787 8.16 -28.56 20.73
C GLY A 787 9.08 -29.74 20.42
N LEU A 788 10.11 -29.47 19.61
CA LEU A 788 11.13 -30.43 19.17
C LEU A 788 12.52 -29.80 19.26
N GLN A 789 13.46 -30.50 19.87
CA GLN A 789 14.86 -30.08 20.04
C GLN A 789 15.81 -31.19 19.63
N GLY A 790 16.75 -30.88 18.73
CA GLY A 790 17.82 -31.78 18.28
C GLY A 790 17.75 -32.11 16.80
N ARG A 791 18.78 -32.80 16.31
CA ARG A 791 19.01 -33.07 14.88
C ARG A 791 17.96 -34.01 14.29
N ILE A 792 17.25 -33.54 13.28
CA ILE A 792 16.38 -34.35 12.42
C ILE A 792 16.88 -34.36 10.99
N GLU A 793 16.49 -35.40 10.25
CA GLU A 793 16.70 -35.50 8.82
C GLU A 793 15.35 -35.50 8.09
N VAL A 794 15.21 -34.62 7.10
CA VAL A 794 14.01 -34.54 6.24
C VAL A 794 14.49 -34.42 4.79
N HIS A 795 14.07 -35.35 3.93
CA HIS A 795 14.49 -35.47 2.52
C HIS A 795 16.02 -35.41 2.32
N GLY A 796 16.79 -36.14 3.14
CA GLY A 796 18.24 -36.22 3.02
C GLY A 796 19.00 -34.98 3.52
N ARG A 797 18.32 -34.02 4.15
CA ARG A 797 18.92 -32.80 4.72
C ARG A 797 18.76 -32.77 6.23
N ILE A 798 19.80 -32.35 6.93
CA ILE A 798 19.84 -32.27 8.39
C ILE A 798 19.39 -30.88 8.86
N TYR A 799 18.50 -30.84 9.85
CA TYR A 799 18.01 -29.64 10.52
C TYR A 799 18.25 -29.78 12.03
N ASP A 800 18.77 -28.74 12.69
CA ASP A 800 19.13 -28.76 14.12
C ASP A 800 18.55 -27.56 14.90
N GLN A 801 17.60 -26.85 14.31
CA GLN A 801 16.93 -25.74 14.98
C GLN A 801 15.84 -26.22 15.95
N SER A 802 15.69 -25.49 17.05
CA SER A 802 14.61 -25.73 18.01
C SER A 802 13.26 -25.31 17.43
N MET A 803 12.27 -26.20 17.50
CA MET A 803 10.88 -25.87 17.21
C MET A 803 10.15 -25.66 18.54
N PRO A 804 9.62 -24.45 18.82
CA PRO A 804 8.81 -24.22 20.01
C PRO A 804 7.46 -24.94 19.90
N ALA A 805 6.81 -25.17 21.05
CA ALA A 805 5.43 -25.63 21.09
C ALA A 805 4.51 -24.62 20.38
N ALA A 806 3.52 -25.12 19.65
CA ALA A 806 2.52 -24.30 18.99
C ALA A 806 1.67 -23.54 20.03
N PRO A 807 1.29 -22.29 19.79
CA PRO A 807 0.59 -21.44 20.77
C PRO A 807 -0.91 -21.80 20.93
N PHE A 808 -1.31 -23.03 20.58
CA PHE A 808 -2.70 -23.46 20.54
C PHE A 808 -3.08 -24.25 21.80
N ARG A 809 -3.97 -23.68 22.63
CA ARG A 809 -4.42 -24.30 23.89
C ARG A 809 -5.64 -25.19 23.74
N LYS A 810 -6.42 -25.03 22.68
CA LYS A 810 -7.66 -25.80 22.44
C LYS A 810 -7.37 -27.01 21.56
N ASP A 811 -8.02 -28.12 21.86
CA ASP A 811 -7.86 -29.35 21.08
C ASP A 811 -8.38 -29.19 19.65
N ALA A 812 -9.47 -28.45 19.47
CA ALA A 812 -10.00 -28.12 18.16
C ALA A 812 -9.03 -27.27 17.30
N ASP A 813 -8.24 -26.38 17.92
CA ASP A 813 -7.27 -25.56 17.19
C ASP A 813 -6.06 -26.38 16.75
N LEU A 814 -5.57 -27.27 17.62
CA LEU A 814 -4.51 -28.23 17.29
C LEU A 814 -4.96 -29.23 16.21
N ALA A 815 -6.17 -29.78 16.34
CA ALA A 815 -6.75 -30.67 15.34
C ALA A 815 -6.89 -29.97 13.98
N ALA A 816 -7.32 -28.71 13.98
CA ALA A 816 -7.46 -27.91 12.77
C ALA A 816 -6.11 -27.65 12.08
N ILE A 817 -5.09 -27.20 12.82
CA ILE A 817 -3.76 -26.95 12.22
C ILE A 817 -3.12 -28.24 11.72
N MET A 818 -3.23 -29.35 12.46
CA MET A 818 -2.73 -30.66 12.05
C MET A 818 -3.41 -31.14 10.77
N THR A 819 -4.74 -31.06 10.72
CA THR A 819 -5.52 -31.42 9.53
C THR A 819 -5.11 -30.58 8.33
N TYR A 820 -4.95 -29.27 8.50
CA TYR A 820 -4.53 -28.40 7.40
C TYR A 820 -3.14 -28.76 6.88
N VAL A 821 -2.11 -28.86 7.72
CA VAL A 821 -0.75 -29.16 7.23
C VAL A 821 -0.63 -30.56 6.63
N ARG A 822 -1.46 -31.52 7.06
CA ARG A 822 -1.54 -32.88 6.50
C ARG A 822 -2.26 -32.96 5.15
N GLN A 823 -2.97 -31.91 4.74
CA GLN A 823 -3.78 -31.86 3.52
C GLN A 823 -3.50 -30.62 2.66
N ALA A 824 -2.47 -29.85 3.01
CA ALA A 824 -2.03 -28.69 2.27
C ALA A 824 -0.88 -29.06 1.34
N TRP A 825 -0.73 -28.27 0.27
CA TRP A 825 0.33 -28.46 -0.73
C TRP A 825 0.19 -29.83 -1.42
N ASN A 826 1.22 -30.67 -1.39
CA ASN A 826 1.19 -32.02 -1.95
C ASN A 826 0.89 -33.11 -0.91
N ASN A 827 0.55 -32.73 0.33
CA ASN A 827 0.21 -33.69 1.37
C ASN A 827 -1.21 -34.25 1.18
N ASP A 828 -1.34 -35.58 1.25
CA ASP A 828 -2.60 -36.32 1.19
C ASP A 828 -2.68 -37.31 2.37
N ALA A 829 -2.74 -36.78 3.59
CA ALA A 829 -2.82 -37.57 4.80
C ALA A 829 -4.15 -37.35 5.55
N ASP A 830 -4.57 -38.37 6.30
CA ASP A 830 -5.87 -38.38 6.99
C ASP A 830 -6.03 -37.18 7.96
N PRO A 831 -7.25 -36.60 8.05
CA PRO A 831 -7.54 -35.50 8.97
C PRO A 831 -7.44 -35.96 10.43
N VAL A 832 -7.23 -35.00 11.34
CA VAL A 832 -7.06 -35.26 12.77
C VAL A 832 -8.23 -34.67 13.55
N THR A 833 -8.82 -35.47 14.44
CA THR A 833 -10.00 -35.05 15.22
C THR A 833 -9.61 -34.37 16.54
N PRO A 834 -10.45 -33.47 17.08
CA PRO A 834 -10.25 -32.89 18.40
C PRO A 834 -10.15 -33.95 19.52
N GLU A 835 -10.91 -35.05 19.41
CA GLU A 835 -10.90 -36.15 20.39
C GLU A 835 -9.52 -36.83 20.46
N PHE A 836 -8.91 -37.10 19.30
CA PHE A 836 -7.56 -37.66 19.23
C PHE A 836 -6.53 -36.73 19.90
N VAL A 837 -6.61 -35.43 19.63
CA VAL A 837 -5.73 -34.43 20.25
C VAL A 837 -5.92 -34.41 21.77
N ALA A 838 -7.15 -34.52 22.26
CA ALA A 838 -7.44 -34.57 23.69
C ALA A 838 -6.81 -35.82 24.36
N GLU A 839 -6.83 -36.98 23.71
CA GLU A 839 -6.18 -38.21 24.18
C GLU A 839 -4.66 -38.04 24.28
N VAL A 840 -4.01 -37.54 23.22
CA VAL A 840 -2.55 -37.30 23.21
C VAL A 840 -2.15 -36.25 24.25
N ARG A 841 -2.97 -35.20 24.44
CA ARG A 841 -2.73 -34.18 25.47
C ARG A 841 -2.80 -34.79 26.86
N LYS A 842 -3.79 -35.64 27.13
CA LYS A 842 -3.90 -36.33 28.41
C LYS A 842 -2.68 -37.23 28.66
N ALA A 843 -2.25 -37.98 27.64
CA ALA A 843 -1.08 -38.87 27.71
C ALA A 843 0.26 -38.13 27.88
N THR A 844 0.32 -36.83 27.59
CA THR A 844 1.54 -36.01 27.70
C THR A 844 1.44 -34.88 28.72
N SER A 845 0.42 -34.90 29.58
CA SER A 845 0.09 -33.80 30.49
C SER A 845 1.19 -33.44 31.50
N ASP A 846 2.02 -34.41 31.88
CA ASP A 846 3.14 -34.21 32.81
C ASP A 846 4.42 -33.70 32.12
N ARG A 847 4.47 -33.66 30.78
CA ARG A 847 5.68 -33.25 30.05
C ARG A 847 5.81 -31.72 30.04
N ARG A 848 7.03 -31.24 30.27
CA ARG A 848 7.40 -29.80 30.30
C ARG A 848 8.54 -29.42 29.36
N GLN A 849 9.25 -30.41 28.81
CA GLN A 849 10.42 -30.21 27.96
C GLN A 849 10.12 -30.59 26.50
N PRO A 850 10.77 -29.95 25.51
CA PRO A 850 10.66 -30.37 24.10
C PRO A 850 11.03 -31.83 23.90
N TRP A 851 10.48 -32.44 22.85
CA TRP A 851 10.85 -33.79 22.45
C TRP A 851 12.22 -33.82 21.79
N SER A 852 13.01 -34.86 22.03
CA SER A 852 14.15 -35.20 21.18
C SER A 852 13.72 -36.13 20.04
N PRO A 853 14.40 -36.11 18.88
CA PRO A 853 14.10 -37.01 17.77
C PRO A 853 14.05 -38.48 18.18
N ARG A 854 15.01 -38.92 19.01
CA ARG A 854 15.09 -40.30 19.52
C ARG A 854 13.91 -40.70 20.41
N GLU A 855 13.35 -39.77 21.19
CA GLU A 855 12.15 -40.06 21.98
C GLU A 855 10.92 -40.22 21.07
N LEU A 856 10.90 -39.57 19.91
CA LEU A 856 9.78 -39.61 18.97
C LEU A 856 9.78 -40.85 18.06
N ASP A 857 10.86 -41.63 18.03
CA ASP A 857 10.97 -42.87 17.24
C ASP A 857 9.88 -43.89 17.62
N ALA A 858 9.38 -43.84 18.87
CA ALA A 858 8.27 -44.68 19.33
C ALA A 858 6.95 -44.42 18.58
N TRP A 859 6.83 -43.30 17.88
CA TRP A 859 5.66 -42.90 17.08
C TRP A 859 6.04 -42.62 15.62
N ALA A 860 7.12 -43.23 15.11
CA ALA A 860 7.48 -43.05 13.70
C ALA A 860 6.50 -43.76 12.73
N ASP A 861 5.77 -44.77 13.23
CA ASP A 861 4.87 -45.75 12.56
C ASP A 861 5.40 -46.44 11.28
N GLU A 862 5.08 -47.72 11.23
CA GLU A 862 5.45 -48.74 10.24
C GLU A 862 4.87 -48.43 8.84
N THR A 863 5.71 -48.61 7.82
CA THR A 863 5.38 -48.53 6.40
C THR A 863 4.19 -49.45 6.04
N PRO A 864 3.36 -49.02 5.08
CA PRO A 864 3.33 -49.75 3.82
C PRO A 864 4.25 -49.13 2.76
#